data_AF-A0A399D2R8-F1
#
_entry.id   AF-A0A399D2R8-F1
#
_cell.length_a   1.000
_cell.length_b   1.000
_cell.length_c   1.000
_cell.angle_alpha   90.00
_cell.angle_beta   90.00
_cell.angle_gamma   90.00
#
_symmetry.space_group_name_H-M   'P 1'
#
loop_
_entity.id
_entity.type
_entity.pdbx_description
1 polymer ?
#
loop_
_entity_poly.entity_id
_entity_poly.type
_entity_poly.pdbx_seq_one_letter_code
_entity_poly.pdbx_strand_id
1 'polypeptide(L)'
;MEHKNEITYQLTINPAPLSSKPPKDDKIIGKIVNNLNVTTGLTINHFSKIVRQPFGYTWSGGLFHGNINNENWYLQQIFGLDFDKGEITIEEVFQRLNEFGITPQVWYTSFSDSPSLRKFRVVLFTDMPANNQLQHSYIAKGLLTLFPEADQKCKNRGRWYFGGKESFIIHTDPIPLQKLVDALGITMTSEDGGRTRKITPELFKNSSNHKNGKNWSFLYDYNTNTQISPKNKKYKYEGGQLEKIDWCVARKKVKILDDFLKGKWLNHDLLWGLATNLIYINGGRKLFKETMQKYNELGLTQYTQNNFNIHSYLNVPKYPPLPLYEFSPYKEDHEHYDIISATKDIRGEVIITQPINMIKLSDAEALLKEKFEFLMKHAEKGKIYIFILPTAIGKTRSLLFLEGVIISVPTNDLKNEISDTMKVKHITSPDPVEFEDESLNRTLRHYYSIGLPKKATAILYKVIEQGIGRYSQKDIDSAQNYIDQLSACKYSTETILTTHSRALHTEYSHDTIVYDEDPLNQILDIKQIQISDLHKLKIQSGEIFKSDLDPVIEKLEKSIPTEINNTPTLIDIEIDELVKQVSTFQFESNIFEFFHSSFFVKDKLDHNIIHYVVKKELPKDKKVIVMSATAPSFIYKKLYGDKVEIIDLTDVEQQGKIIQYTNKSCSRNGLNRYVDSISKQVGDKPVITFMSYGHHFKNPVKEMYFGNCSGYNGMSGKDLAVVGTPHRNNVEYLLTAKVLGVDYKTTDTTMSYQNIEYNGFKFKFNCFDHEELRNIQLALIQSDLIQAVGRARTLRTDAQVDLYSNFPLRISDEFRY
;
A
#
# COMPACT_ATOMS: atom_id res chain seq x y z
N MET A 1 28.68 -18.86 -9.20
CA MET A 1 28.49 -20.26 -9.64
C MET A 1 28.25 -21.09 -8.40
N GLU A 2 26.99 -21.26 -8.01
CA GLU A 2 26.64 -22.14 -6.90
C GLU A 2 26.84 -23.59 -7.34
N HIS A 3 27.58 -24.38 -6.55
CA HIS A 3 27.66 -25.82 -6.73
C HIS A 3 26.26 -26.43 -6.53
N LYS A 4 25.54 -26.74 -7.62
CA LYS A 4 24.35 -27.61 -7.56
C LYS A 4 24.81 -28.96 -6.98
N ASN A 5 24.37 -29.30 -5.77
CA ASN A 5 24.55 -30.64 -5.22
C ASN A 5 23.92 -31.66 -6.18
N GLU A 6 24.68 -32.68 -6.59
CA GLU A 6 24.20 -33.72 -7.50
C GLU A 6 23.13 -34.55 -6.79
N ILE A 7 21.93 -34.66 -7.38
CA ILE A 7 20.80 -35.39 -6.79
C ILE A 7 21.12 -36.88 -6.78
N THR A 8 20.92 -37.51 -5.63
CA THR A 8 21.14 -38.95 -5.44
C THR A 8 19.84 -39.70 -5.23
N TYR A 9 19.82 -40.95 -5.70
CA TYR A 9 18.65 -41.81 -5.73
C TYR A 9 18.90 -43.10 -4.95
N GLN A 10 17.80 -43.75 -4.57
CA GLN A 10 17.79 -45.07 -3.97
C GLN A 10 17.05 -46.03 -4.89
N LEU A 11 17.64 -47.19 -5.14
CA LEU A 11 17.03 -48.26 -5.93
C LEU A 11 17.61 -49.62 -5.54
N THR A 12 16.97 -50.69 -5.99
CA THR A 12 17.43 -52.04 -5.68
C THR A 12 18.25 -52.59 -6.84
N ILE A 13 19.51 -52.99 -6.61
CA ILE A 13 20.46 -53.45 -7.64
C ILE A 13 21.11 -54.78 -7.23
N ASN A 14 21.33 -55.64 -8.22
CA ASN A 14 22.25 -56.76 -8.10
C ASN A 14 23.55 -56.38 -8.83
N PRO A 15 24.69 -56.25 -8.10
CA PRO A 15 25.97 -55.82 -8.66
C PRO A 15 26.72 -56.93 -9.41
N ALA A 16 26.10 -58.09 -9.67
CA ALA A 16 26.68 -59.13 -10.50
C ALA A 16 26.76 -58.67 -11.98
N PRO A 17 27.97 -58.60 -12.59
CA PRO A 17 28.08 -58.17 -13.97
C PRO A 17 27.41 -59.15 -14.94
N LEU A 18 26.70 -58.63 -15.94
CA LEU A 18 26.09 -59.39 -17.02
C LEU A 18 26.51 -58.82 -18.37
N SER A 19 27.04 -59.69 -19.24
CA SER A 19 27.37 -59.35 -20.64
C SER A 19 26.25 -59.74 -21.61
N SER A 20 25.37 -60.66 -21.22
CA SER A 20 24.23 -61.14 -22.01
C SER A 20 23.04 -61.52 -21.12
N LYS A 21 21.86 -61.68 -21.72
CA LYS A 21 20.64 -62.09 -21.00
C LYS A 21 20.72 -63.59 -20.67
N PRO A 22 20.56 -64.02 -19.40
CA PRO A 22 20.50 -65.43 -19.06
C PRO A 22 19.32 -66.14 -19.75
N PRO A 23 19.44 -67.45 -20.09
CA PRO A 23 18.33 -68.25 -20.59
C PRO A 23 17.13 -68.26 -19.64
N LYS A 24 15.91 -68.31 -20.17
CA LYS A 24 14.65 -68.10 -19.41
C LYS A 24 14.46 -69.04 -18.20
N ASP A 25 15.02 -70.25 -18.26
CA ASP A 25 14.87 -71.28 -17.22
C ASP A 25 16.14 -71.50 -16.38
N ASP A 26 17.12 -70.59 -16.50
CA ASP A 26 18.36 -70.70 -15.75
C ASP A 26 18.14 -70.36 -14.27
N LYS A 27 18.56 -71.27 -13.38
CA LYS A 27 18.54 -71.07 -11.92
C LYS A 27 19.27 -69.79 -11.50
N ILE A 28 20.18 -69.27 -12.32
CA ILE A 28 20.88 -68.00 -12.09
C ILE A 28 19.92 -66.81 -12.02
N ILE A 29 18.79 -66.82 -12.73
CA ILE A 29 17.79 -65.74 -12.67
C ILE A 29 17.22 -65.63 -11.26
N GLY A 30 16.86 -66.77 -10.65
CA GLY A 30 16.38 -66.79 -9.26
C GLY A 30 17.43 -66.28 -8.27
N LYS A 31 18.70 -66.67 -8.45
CA LYS A 31 19.82 -66.12 -7.66
C LYS A 31 20.00 -64.62 -7.87
N ILE A 32 19.83 -64.13 -9.11
CA ILE A 32 19.96 -62.71 -9.42
C ILE A 32 18.87 -61.91 -8.69
N VAL A 33 17.62 -62.37 -8.76
CA VAL A 33 16.48 -61.69 -8.14
C VAL A 33 16.59 -61.70 -6.60
N ASN A 34 17.04 -62.81 -6.01
CA ASN A 34 17.21 -62.92 -4.56
C ASN A 34 18.37 -62.06 -4.01
N ASN A 35 19.32 -61.66 -4.86
CA ASN A 35 20.49 -60.85 -4.49
C ASN A 35 20.37 -59.38 -4.92
N LEU A 36 19.15 -58.91 -5.24
CA LEU A 36 18.86 -57.51 -5.47
C LEU A 36 18.80 -56.79 -4.11
N ASN A 37 19.76 -55.88 -3.85
CA ASN A 37 19.90 -55.16 -2.59
C ASN A 37 19.68 -53.65 -2.78
N VAL A 38 19.20 -52.97 -1.74
CA VAL A 38 19.02 -51.52 -1.75
C VAL A 38 20.39 -50.83 -1.83
N THR A 39 20.56 -49.99 -2.85
CA THR A 39 21.73 -49.14 -3.03
C THR A 39 21.30 -47.68 -2.96
N THR A 40 22.04 -46.88 -2.20
CA THR A 40 21.77 -45.45 -1.98
C THR A 40 22.92 -44.60 -2.53
N GLY A 41 22.71 -43.29 -2.66
CA GLY A 41 23.77 -42.37 -3.10
C GLY A 41 24.07 -42.41 -4.60
N LEU A 42 23.20 -43.01 -5.42
CA LEU A 42 23.45 -43.15 -6.86
C LEU A 42 22.98 -41.92 -7.62
N THR A 43 23.87 -41.34 -8.43
CA THR A 43 23.52 -40.27 -9.37
C THR A 43 23.03 -40.87 -10.69
N ILE A 44 22.39 -40.07 -11.54
CA ILE A 44 21.95 -40.50 -12.89
C ILE A 44 23.16 -40.98 -13.72
N ASN A 45 24.30 -40.30 -13.58
CA ASN A 45 25.57 -40.70 -14.21
C ASN A 45 26.02 -42.09 -13.75
N HIS A 46 25.99 -42.34 -12.44
CA HIS A 46 26.31 -43.65 -11.89
C HIS A 46 25.32 -44.71 -12.36
N PHE A 47 24.02 -44.41 -12.39
CA PHE A 47 23.01 -45.33 -12.90
C PHE A 47 23.29 -45.74 -14.36
N SER A 48 23.52 -44.78 -15.25
CA SER A 48 23.82 -45.06 -16.66
C SER A 48 25.07 -45.94 -16.83
N LYS A 49 26.08 -45.73 -15.99
CA LYS A 49 27.30 -46.55 -15.98
C LYS A 49 27.04 -48.01 -15.56
N ILE A 50 26.23 -48.24 -14.52
CA ILE A 50 26.01 -49.59 -13.99
C ILE A 50 25.07 -50.44 -14.85
N VAL A 51 24.15 -49.82 -15.59
CA VAL A 51 23.19 -50.57 -16.43
C VAL A 51 23.74 -50.96 -17.80
N ARG A 52 24.89 -50.41 -18.23
CA ARG A 52 25.56 -50.73 -19.51
C ARG A 52 26.76 -51.66 -19.32
N GLN A 53 27.28 -52.22 -20.42
CA GLN A 53 28.53 -53.00 -20.38
C GLN A 53 29.73 -52.13 -19.94
N PRO A 54 30.70 -52.68 -19.19
CA PRO A 54 30.87 -54.10 -18.83
C PRO A 54 30.06 -54.56 -17.59
N PHE A 55 29.30 -53.67 -16.95
CA PHE A 55 28.55 -53.99 -15.73
C PHE A 55 27.23 -54.69 -16.05
N GLY A 56 26.30 -54.02 -16.74
CA GLY A 56 25.03 -54.63 -17.14
C GLY A 56 24.16 -55.09 -15.96
N TYR A 57 24.25 -54.39 -14.82
CA TYR A 57 23.62 -54.79 -13.57
C TYR A 57 22.10 -54.86 -13.69
N THR A 58 21.51 -55.83 -12.99
CA THR A 58 20.06 -55.97 -12.88
C THR A 58 19.56 -55.01 -11.81
N TRP A 59 18.44 -54.33 -12.06
CA TRP A 59 17.91 -53.31 -11.15
C TRP A 59 16.39 -53.33 -11.06
N SER A 60 15.85 -52.84 -9.97
CA SER A 60 14.44 -52.48 -9.80
C SER A 60 14.37 -51.05 -9.27
N GLY A 61 13.46 -50.25 -9.82
CA GLY A 61 13.23 -48.89 -9.33
C GLY A 61 12.54 -48.87 -7.95
N GLY A 62 11.91 -49.96 -7.55
CA GLY A 62 11.24 -50.10 -6.26
C GLY A 62 12.20 -50.44 -5.13
N LEU A 63 11.82 -50.03 -3.92
CA LEU A 63 12.39 -50.46 -2.65
C LEU A 63 11.41 -51.39 -1.93
N PHE A 64 11.94 -52.41 -1.24
CA PHE A 64 11.15 -53.50 -0.69
C PHE A 64 11.53 -53.82 0.76
N HIS A 65 10.54 -54.17 1.58
CA HIS A 65 10.74 -54.81 2.88
C HIS A 65 10.82 -56.34 2.69
N GLY A 66 12.03 -56.85 2.41
CA GLY A 66 12.26 -58.27 2.13
C GLY A 66 12.24 -58.59 0.64
N ASN A 67 11.65 -59.73 0.27
CA ASN A 67 11.68 -60.23 -1.12
C ASN A 67 11.00 -59.26 -2.11
N ILE A 68 11.48 -59.25 -3.36
CA ILE A 68 10.94 -58.40 -4.43
C ILE A 68 9.62 -58.95 -4.92
N ASN A 69 8.54 -58.31 -4.48
CA ASN A 69 7.19 -58.57 -4.94
C ASN A 69 6.31 -57.32 -4.71
N ASN A 70 5.06 -57.36 -5.17
CA ASN A 70 4.16 -56.22 -5.09
C ASN A 70 3.69 -55.87 -3.66
N GLU A 71 3.77 -56.83 -2.72
CA GLU A 71 3.31 -56.70 -1.34
C GLU A 71 4.37 -56.03 -0.47
N ASN A 72 5.64 -56.37 -0.70
CA ASN A 72 6.78 -55.85 0.05
C ASN A 72 7.26 -54.47 -0.43
N TRP A 73 6.75 -53.97 -1.56
CA TRP A 73 7.12 -52.65 -2.09
C TRP A 73 6.65 -51.52 -1.15
N TYR A 74 7.50 -50.51 -0.92
CA TYR A 74 7.14 -49.34 -0.11
C TYR A 74 7.50 -47.97 -0.72
N LEU A 75 8.45 -47.90 -1.67
CA LEU A 75 8.92 -46.62 -2.22
C LEU A 75 9.53 -46.76 -3.62
N GLN A 76 9.40 -45.75 -4.48
CA GLN A 76 10.03 -45.71 -5.81
C GLN A 76 10.22 -44.27 -6.34
N GLN A 77 11.41 -43.97 -6.89
CA GLN A 77 11.72 -42.72 -7.59
C GLN A 77 12.06 -42.91 -9.08
N ILE A 78 12.30 -44.16 -9.49
CA ILE A 78 12.80 -44.49 -10.81
C ILE A 78 11.76 -45.38 -11.51
N PHE A 79 11.25 -44.93 -12.66
CA PHE A 79 10.26 -45.66 -13.44
C PHE A 79 10.87 -46.09 -14.77
N GLY A 80 10.85 -47.40 -15.04
CA GLY A 80 11.35 -47.98 -16.29
C GLY A 80 10.22 -48.37 -17.23
N LEU A 81 10.40 -48.08 -18.52
CA LEU A 81 9.57 -48.58 -19.61
C LEU A 81 10.40 -49.52 -20.48
N ASP A 82 9.81 -50.64 -20.89
CA ASP A 82 10.48 -51.74 -21.60
C ASP A 82 9.86 -51.93 -22.97
N PHE A 83 10.62 -51.64 -24.04
CA PHE A 83 10.16 -51.69 -25.42
C PHE A 83 10.91 -52.79 -26.16
N ASP A 84 10.26 -53.94 -26.35
CA ASP A 84 10.89 -55.16 -26.89
C ASP A 84 10.37 -55.58 -28.27
N LYS A 85 9.34 -54.88 -28.80
CA LYS A 85 8.59 -55.32 -29.99
C LYS A 85 8.93 -54.57 -31.29
N GLY A 86 9.69 -53.48 -31.22
CA GLY A 86 9.99 -52.65 -32.39
C GLY A 86 8.79 -51.87 -32.95
N GLU A 87 7.73 -51.69 -32.16
CA GLU A 87 6.50 -50.98 -32.55
C GLU A 87 6.62 -49.45 -32.40
N ILE A 88 7.67 -48.96 -31.72
CA ILE A 88 7.92 -47.54 -31.47
C ILE A 88 9.42 -47.26 -31.42
N THR A 89 9.83 -46.10 -31.91
CA THR A 89 11.21 -45.58 -31.88
C THR A 89 11.48 -44.78 -30.61
N ILE A 90 12.77 -44.54 -30.30
CA ILE A 90 13.13 -43.72 -29.13
C ILE A 90 12.74 -42.24 -29.33
N GLU A 91 12.82 -41.76 -30.57
CA GLU A 91 12.43 -40.42 -30.97
C GLU A 91 10.93 -40.17 -30.77
N GLU A 92 10.08 -41.15 -31.12
CA GLU A 92 8.63 -41.08 -30.87
C GLU A 92 8.31 -41.08 -29.37
N VAL A 93 9.06 -41.84 -28.55
CA VAL A 93 8.92 -41.80 -27.10
C VAL A 93 9.26 -40.41 -26.56
N PHE A 94 10.33 -39.79 -27.05
CA PHE A 94 10.72 -38.44 -26.66
C PHE A 94 9.68 -37.42 -27.09
N GLN A 95 9.15 -37.53 -28.30
CA GLN A 95 8.10 -36.64 -28.81
C GLN A 95 6.85 -36.67 -27.91
N ARG A 96 6.35 -37.86 -27.56
CA ARG A 96 5.16 -38.01 -26.69
C ARG A 96 5.37 -37.45 -25.28
N LEU A 97 6.57 -37.60 -24.70
CA LEU A 97 6.88 -36.99 -23.39
C LEU A 97 7.03 -35.46 -23.51
N ASN A 98 7.66 -34.99 -24.59
CA ASN A 98 7.90 -33.57 -24.81
C ASN A 98 6.61 -32.78 -25.05
N GLU A 99 5.53 -33.42 -25.52
CA GLU A 99 4.18 -32.84 -25.54
C GLU A 99 3.72 -32.32 -24.18
N PHE A 100 4.28 -32.84 -23.08
CA PHE A 100 3.99 -32.41 -21.70
C PHE A 100 5.15 -31.63 -21.06
N GLY A 101 6.15 -31.21 -21.85
CA GLY A 101 7.36 -30.59 -21.32
C GLY A 101 8.17 -31.53 -20.42
N ILE A 102 8.11 -32.84 -20.67
CA ILE A 102 8.87 -33.88 -19.97
C ILE A 102 9.94 -34.41 -20.91
N THR A 103 11.16 -34.52 -20.41
CA THR A 103 12.27 -35.20 -21.10
C THR A 103 12.75 -36.36 -20.22
N PRO A 104 12.93 -37.57 -20.78
CA PRO A 104 13.48 -38.69 -20.04
C PRO A 104 14.98 -38.49 -19.80
N GLN A 105 15.49 -38.90 -18.64
CA GLN A 105 16.89 -38.69 -18.27
C GLN A 105 17.82 -39.70 -18.94
N VAL A 106 17.41 -40.98 -19.00
CA VAL A 106 18.26 -42.07 -19.48
C VAL A 106 17.46 -43.02 -20.35
N TRP A 107 18.09 -43.53 -21.40
CA TRP A 107 17.65 -44.76 -22.05
C TRP A 107 18.84 -45.68 -22.32
N TYR A 108 18.58 -46.98 -22.47
CA TYR A 108 19.61 -47.97 -22.74
C TYR A 108 19.08 -49.12 -23.59
N THR A 109 19.96 -49.72 -24.38
CA THR A 109 19.63 -50.85 -25.25
C THR A 109 19.60 -52.15 -24.46
N SER A 110 18.64 -53.03 -24.73
CA SER A 110 18.63 -54.36 -24.09
C SER A 110 19.80 -55.22 -24.57
N PHE A 111 20.17 -56.27 -23.82
CA PHE A 111 21.16 -57.25 -24.30
C PHE A 111 20.76 -57.94 -25.62
N SER A 112 19.47 -58.00 -25.93
CA SER A 112 18.94 -58.62 -27.16
C SER A 112 18.65 -57.62 -28.29
N ASP A 113 19.11 -56.38 -28.15
CA ASP A 113 18.96 -55.34 -29.17
C ASP A 113 19.76 -55.65 -30.44
N SER A 114 19.13 -55.43 -31.60
CA SER A 114 19.73 -55.56 -32.93
C SER A 114 19.26 -54.43 -33.86
N PRO A 115 19.97 -54.16 -34.98
CA PRO A 115 19.51 -53.19 -35.98
C PRO A 115 18.14 -53.55 -36.59
N SER A 116 17.83 -54.85 -36.73
CA SER A 116 16.56 -55.34 -37.29
C SER A 116 15.38 -55.28 -36.33
N LEU A 117 15.63 -55.25 -35.01
CA LEU A 117 14.62 -55.17 -33.98
C LEU A 117 15.19 -54.39 -32.80
N ARG A 118 14.95 -53.08 -32.81
CA ARG A 118 15.39 -52.18 -31.74
C ARG A 118 14.68 -52.56 -30.45
N LYS A 119 15.45 -52.80 -29.39
CA LYS A 119 14.94 -53.13 -28.05
C LYS A 119 15.62 -52.27 -27.01
N PHE A 120 14.86 -51.46 -26.32
CA PHE A 120 15.41 -50.45 -25.43
C PHE A 120 14.51 -50.22 -24.21
N ARG A 121 15.09 -49.60 -23.19
CA ARG A 121 14.41 -49.17 -21.98
C ARG A 121 14.59 -47.69 -21.79
N VAL A 122 13.51 -47.02 -21.42
CA VAL A 122 13.51 -45.60 -21.05
C VAL A 122 13.31 -45.50 -19.56
N VAL A 123 14.09 -44.65 -18.90
CA VAL A 123 14.13 -44.52 -17.45
C VAL A 123 13.85 -43.07 -17.06
N LEU A 124 12.80 -42.89 -16.27
CA LEU A 124 12.35 -41.62 -15.73
C LEU A 124 12.74 -41.52 -14.26
N PHE A 125 13.36 -40.41 -13.87
CA PHE A 125 13.77 -40.12 -12.50
C PHE A 125 12.94 -38.97 -11.94
N THR A 126 12.29 -39.17 -10.80
CA THR A 126 11.48 -38.14 -10.16
C THR A 126 12.18 -37.48 -8.98
N ASP A 127 11.94 -36.19 -8.78
CA ASP A 127 12.52 -35.40 -7.68
C ASP A 127 12.08 -35.91 -6.30
N MET A 128 10.85 -36.39 -6.20
CA MET A 128 10.24 -36.95 -5.01
C MET A 128 9.83 -38.42 -5.22
N PRO A 129 9.87 -39.25 -4.17
CA PRO A 129 9.41 -40.63 -4.23
C PRO A 129 7.89 -40.77 -4.28
N ALA A 130 7.42 -41.72 -5.09
CA ALA A 130 6.11 -42.32 -4.90
C ALA A 130 6.18 -43.28 -3.70
N ASN A 131 5.44 -42.98 -2.64
CA ASN A 131 5.52 -43.64 -1.34
C ASN A 131 4.24 -44.41 -0.94
N ASN A 132 3.27 -44.47 -1.84
CA ASN A 132 2.03 -45.21 -1.61
C ASN A 132 1.58 -45.94 -2.88
N GLN A 133 0.82 -47.00 -2.67
CA GLN A 133 0.40 -47.92 -3.72
C GLN A 133 -0.49 -47.25 -4.77
N LEU A 134 -1.37 -46.33 -4.35
CA LEU A 134 -2.30 -45.63 -5.24
C LEU A 134 -1.53 -44.75 -6.24
N GLN A 135 -0.58 -43.96 -5.76
CA GLN A 135 0.25 -43.07 -6.58
C GLN A 135 1.13 -43.86 -7.55
N HIS A 136 1.79 -44.93 -7.11
CA HIS A 136 2.54 -45.80 -8.02
C HIS A 136 1.62 -46.39 -9.09
N SER A 137 0.49 -47.00 -8.70
CA SER A 137 -0.44 -47.61 -9.65
C SER A 137 -0.99 -46.59 -10.65
N TYR A 138 -1.19 -45.35 -10.24
CA TYR A 138 -1.62 -44.27 -11.11
C TYR A 138 -0.54 -43.91 -12.14
N ILE A 139 0.70 -43.69 -11.70
CA ILE A 139 1.83 -43.38 -12.58
C ILE A 139 2.07 -44.53 -13.57
N ALA A 140 2.14 -45.76 -13.08
CA ALA A 140 2.45 -46.90 -13.94
C ALA A 140 1.35 -47.18 -14.98
N LYS A 141 0.08 -47.05 -14.60
CA LYS A 141 -1.04 -47.15 -15.56
C LYS A 141 -1.02 -46.01 -16.56
N GLY A 142 -0.83 -44.78 -16.10
CA GLY A 142 -0.74 -43.61 -16.96
C GLY A 142 0.38 -43.73 -17.99
N LEU A 143 1.57 -44.16 -17.58
CA LEU A 143 2.68 -44.40 -18.51
C LEU A 143 2.36 -45.46 -19.56
N LEU A 144 1.67 -46.55 -19.18
CA LEU A 144 1.23 -47.57 -20.15
C LEU A 144 0.06 -47.12 -21.02
N THR A 145 -0.75 -46.16 -20.57
CA THR A 145 -1.74 -45.47 -21.42
C THR A 145 -1.05 -44.55 -22.42
N LEU A 146 0.03 -43.86 -22.02
CA LEU A 146 0.83 -43.01 -22.92
C LEU A 146 1.67 -43.85 -23.91
N PHE A 147 2.10 -45.03 -23.47
CA PHE A 147 2.94 -45.97 -24.21
C PHE A 147 2.34 -47.39 -24.19
N PRO A 148 1.26 -47.66 -24.94
CA PRO A 148 0.67 -49.00 -25.04
C PRO A 148 1.66 -50.03 -25.62
N GLU A 149 2.67 -49.58 -26.35
CA GLU A 149 3.73 -50.40 -26.97
C GLU A 149 4.74 -50.96 -25.94
N ALA A 150 4.77 -50.43 -24.72
CA ALA A 150 5.64 -50.91 -23.64
C ALA A 150 5.14 -52.25 -23.03
N ASP A 151 6.05 -53.03 -22.43
CA ASP A 151 5.69 -54.26 -21.71
C ASP A 151 4.70 -53.94 -20.58
N GLN A 152 3.49 -54.50 -20.70
CA GLN A 152 2.39 -54.33 -19.76
C GLN A 152 2.71 -54.82 -18.34
N LYS A 153 3.79 -55.59 -18.15
CA LYS A 153 4.32 -55.96 -16.83
C LYS A 153 5.00 -54.79 -16.10
N CYS A 154 5.28 -53.66 -16.76
CA CYS A 154 5.81 -52.45 -16.11
C CYS A 154 4.84 -51.84 -15.09
N LYS A 155 3.56 -52.24 -15.09
CA LYS A 155 2.59 -51.85 -14.05
C LYS A 155 2.88 -52.43 -12.67
N ASN A 156 3.68 -53.49 -12.59
CA ASN A 156 3.94 -54.22 -11.35
C ASN A 156 5.01 -53.51 -10.53
N ARG A 157 4.72 -53.27 -9.25
CA ARG A 157 5.64 -52.66 -8.27
C ARG A 157 6.93 -53.48 -8.07
N GLY A 158 6.81 -54.80 -8.13
CA GLY A 158 7.94 -55.74 -8.06
C GLY A 158 8.69 -55.94 -9.39
N ARG A 159 8.48 -55.09 -10.41
CA ARG A 159 9.19 -55.23 -11.69
C ARG A 159 10.67 -54.90 -11.51
N TRP A 160 11.50 -55.70 -12.14
CA TRP A 160 12.94 -55.50 -12.28
C TRP A 160 13.33 -55.62 -13.75
N TYR A 161 14.50 -55.08 -14.09
CA TYR A 161 15.02 -54.96 -15.45
C TYR A 161 16.46 -55.46 -15.49
N PHE A 162 16.79 -56.23 -16.52
CA PHE A 162 18.19 -56.48 -16.86
C PHE A 162 18.84 -55.21 -17.39
N GLY A 163 20.15 -55.09 -17.19
CA GLY A 163 20.97 -54.11 -17.90
C GLY A 163 21.01 -54.34 -19.41
N GLY A 164 22.00 -53.74 -20.05
CA GLY A 164 22.05 -53.53 -21.47
C GLY A 164 23.44 -53.44 -22.07
N LYS A 165 23.49 -53.23 -23.38
CA LYS A 165 24.76 -53.03 -24.11
C LYS A 165 25.26 -51.60 -23.91
N GLU A 166 24.44 -50.63 -24.30
CA GLU A 166 24.78 -49.21 -24.32
C GLU A 166 23.74 -48.41 -23.54
N SER A 167 24.18 -47.33 -22.88
CA SER A 167 23.30 -46.40 -22.16
C SER A 167 23.66 -44.97 -22.53
N PHE A 168 22.63 -44.15 -22.70
CA PHE A 168 22.70 -42.77 -23.12
C PHE A 168 22.02 -41.90 -22.07
N ILE A 169 22.73 -40.86 -21.63
CA ILE A 169 22.21 -39.83 -20.72
C ILE A 169 21.78 -38.66 -21.58
N ILE A 170 20.53 -38.24 -21.43
CA ILE A 170 19.97 -37.07 -22.11
C ILE A 170 20.23 -35.82 -21.27
N HIS A 171 19.87 -35.86 -19.99
CA HIS A 171 20.15 -34.83 -18.99
C HIS A 171 20.02 -35.42 -17.57
N THR A 172 20.42 -34.64 -16.55
CA THR A 172 20.41 -35.09 -15.16
C THR A 172 19.40 -34.38 -14.26
N ASP A 173 18.61 -33.45 -14.80
CA ASP A 173 17.54 -32.79 -14.04
C ASP A 173 16.36 -33.76 -13.83
N PRO A 174 15.87 -33.95 -12.59
CA PRO A 174 14.73 -34.82 -12.29
C PRO A 174 13.42 -34.25 -12.82
N ILE A 175 12.47 -35.14 -13.07
CA ILE A 175 11.08 -34.78 -13.37
C ILE A 175 10.36 -34.46 -12.05
N PRO A 176 9.71 -33.30 -11.90
CA PRO A 176 8.82 -33.08 -10.79
C PRO A 176 7.72 -34.14 -10.75
N LEU A 177 7.63 -34.92 -9.66
CA LEU A 177 6.68 -36.04 -9.55
C LEU A 177 5.24 -35.59 -9.84
N GLN A 178 4.88 -34.39 -9.38
CA GLN A 178 3.56 -33.81 -9.61
C GLN A 178 3.32 -33.51 -11.11
N LYS A 179 4.32 -32.97 -11.83
CA LYS A 179 4.24 -32.73 -13.29
C LYS A 179 3.99 -34.04 -14.04
N LEU A 180 4.68 -35.12 -13.64
CA LEU A 180 4.44 -36.44 -14.21
C LEU A 180 3.02 -36.95 -13.93
N VAL A 181 2.53 -36.83 -12.69
CA VAL A 181 1.17 -37.21 -12.32
C VAL A 181 0.12 -36.43 -13.11
N ASP A 182 0.32 -35.12 -13.29
CA ASP A 182 -0.60 -34.25 -14.04
C ASP A 182 -0.63 -34.61 -15.54
N ALA A 183 0.54 -34.78 -16.16
CA ALA A 183 0.65 -35.20 -17.56
C ALA A 183 -0.11 -36.51 -17.81
N LEU A 184 0.14 -37.52 -16.98
CA LEU A 184 -0.50 -38.83 -17.10
C LEU A 184 -2.01 -38.78 -16.83
N GLY A 185 -2.45 -37.91 -15.92
CA GLY A 185 -3.87 -37.65 -15.67
C GLY A 185 -4.59 -37.07 -16.88
N ILE A 186 -3.95 -36.16 -17.59
CA ILE A 186 -4.46 -35.62 -18.86
C ILE A 186 -4.54 -36.73 -19.91
N THR A 187 -3.50 -37.55 -20.08
CA THR A 187 -3.51 -38.67 -21.04
C THR A 187 -4.67 -39.63 -20.77
N MET A 188 -4.85 -40.05 -19.51
CA MET A 188 -5.95 -40.95 -19.13
C MET A 188 -7.33 -40.30 -19.31
N THR A 189 -7.44 -38.99 -19.09
CA THR A 189 -8.67 -38.22 -19.34
C THR A 189 -8.99 -38.19 -20.84
N SER A 190 -7.97 -38.01 -21.69
CA SER A 190 -8.14 -38.05 -23.15
C SER A 190 -8.55 -39.41 -23.66
N GLU A 191 -7.94 -40.48 -23.16
CA GLU A 191 -8.30 -41.86 -23.51
C GLU A 191 -9.75 -42.20 -23.10
N ASP A 192 -10.26 -41.65 -21.98
CA ASP A 192 -11.65 -41.84 -21.54
C ASP A 192 -12.63 -40.80 -22.16
N GLY A 193 -12.29 -40.22 -23.33
CA GLY A 193 -13.17 -39.30 -24.05
C GLY A 193 -13.44 -37.99 -23.31
N GLY A 194 -12.46 -37.49 -22.56
CA GLY A 194 -12.55 -36.27 -21.74
C GLY A 194 -13.17 -36.47 -20.36
N ARG A 195 -13.49 -37.71 -19.97
CA ARG A 195 -14.07 -38.04 -18.65
C ARG A 195 -12.97 -38.25 -17.62
N THR A 196 -13.19 -37.78 -16.41
CA THR A 196 -12.20 -37.83 -15.31
C THR A 196 -12.43 -38.96 -14.32
N ARG A 197 -13.20 -40.00 -14.70
CA ARG A 197 -13.58 -41.12 -13.82
C ARG A 197 -12.39 -41.91 -13.28
N LYS A 198 -11.28 -41.93 -14.02
CA LYS A 198 -10.02 -42.60 -13.67
C LYS A 198 -9.12 -41.75 -12.74
N ILE A 199 -9.49 -40.49 -12.48
CA ILE A 199 -8.69 -39.54 -11.69
C ILE A 199 -9.21 -39.53 -10.25
N THR A 200 -8.36 -39.93 -9.30
CA THR A 200 -8.75 -40.04 -7.88
C THR A 200 -8.30 -38.80 -7.10
N PRO A 201 -9.21 -38.05 -6.44
CA PRO A 201 -8.86 -36.85 -5.67
C PRO A 201 -7.82 -37.07 -4.56
N GLU A 202 -7.72 -38.29 -4.03
CA GLU A 202 -6.78 -38.67 -2.97
C GLU A 202 -5.32 -38.51 -3.37
N LEU A 203 -5.03 -38.55 -4.68
CA LEU A 203 -3.69 -38.31 -5.23
C LEU A 203 -3.20 -36.87 -4.98
N PHE A 204 -4.11 -35.94 -4.70
CA PHE A 204 -3.82 -34.50 -4.56
C PHE A 204 -4.01 -33.97 -3.13
N LYS A 205 -4.31 -34.84 -2.15
CA LYS A 205 -4.50 -34.41 -0.75
C LYS A 205 -3.20 -33.90 -0.10
N ASN A 206 -2.03 -34.40 -0.54
CA ASN A 206 -0.71 -34.06 0.00
C ASN A 206 0.03 -32.94 -0.78
N SER A 207 -0.45 -32.53 -1.96
CA SER A 207 0.13 -31.43 -2.75
C SER A 207 -0.28 -30.04 -2.22
N SER A 208 -1.13 -29.99 -1.19
CA SER A 208 -1.49 -28.80 -0.40
C SER A 208 -0.31 -28.14 0.33
N ASN A 209 0.88 -28.75 0.31
CA ASN A 209 2.14 -28.15 0.75
C ASN A 209 2.85 -27.29 -0.33
N HIS A 210 2.30 -27.13 -1.53
CA HIS A 210 2.75 -26.04 -2.40
C HIS A 210 2.46 -24.71 -1.72
N LYS A 211 3.54 -23.97 -1.41
CA LYS A 211 3.56 -22.67 -0.72
C LYS A 211 2.61 -21.61 -1.31
N ASN A 212 2.00 -21.87 -2.46
CA ASN A 212 1.13 -20.94 -3.21
C ASN A 212 -0.33 -20.92 -2.67
N GLY A 213 -0.77 -21.91 -1.88
CA GLY A 213 -2.14 -21.97 -1.38
C GLY A 213 -2.48 -21.02 -0.21
N LYS A 214 -1.48 -20.65 0.60
CA LYS A 214 -1.70 -19.68 1.70
C LYS A 214 -1.88 -18.25 1.19
N ASN A 215 -1.32 -17.91 0.04
CA ASN A 215 -1.44 -16.57 -0.52
C ASN A 215 -2.78 -16.34 -1.22
N TRP A 216 -3.39 -17.35 -1.84
CA TRP A 216 -4.65 -17.13 -2.57
C TRP A 216 -5.86 -16.93 -1.65
N SER A 217 -6.02 -17.71 -0.57
CA SER A 217 -7.08 -17.44 0.43
C SER A 217 -6.88 -16.09 1.11
N PHE A 218 -5.62 -15.74 1.42
CA PHE A 218 -5.25 -14.45 1.99
C PHE A 218 -5.50 -13.26 1.05
N LEU A 219 -5.25 -13.40 -0.26
CA LEU A 219 -5.51 -12.34 -1.26
C LEU A 219 -6.99 -12.29 -1.68
N TYR A 220 -7.68 -13.42 -1.75
CA TYR A 220 -9.07 -13.51 -2.21
C TYR A 220 -10.09 -13.07 -1.15
N ASP A 221 -9.88 -13.41 0.13
CA ASP A 221 -10.71 -12.91 1.25
C ASP A 221 -10.48 -11.40 1.51
N TYR A 222 -9.34 -10.85 1.10
CA TYR A 222 -9.02 -9.42 1.24
C TYR A 222 -9.56 -8.58 0.06
N ASN A 223 -9.60 -9.15 -1.15
CA ASN A 223 -10.01 -8.47 -2.39
C ASN A 223 -11.53 -8.48 -2.67
N THR A 224 -12.33 -9.24 -1.91
CA THR A 224 -13.79 -9.34 -2.09
C THR A 224 -14.61 -8.45 -1.15
N ASN A 225 -14.00 -7.45 -0.50
CA ASN A 225 -14.75 -6.38 0.21
C ASN A 225 -15.44 -5.42 -0.77
N THR A 226 -16.28 -5.96 -1.65
CA THR A 226 -17.43 -5.26 -2.22
C THR A 226 -18.42 -5.01 -1.08
N GLN A 227 -18.89 -3.76 -1.00
CA GLN A 227 -19.87 -3.34 -0.01
C GLN A 227 -21.19 -4.09 -0.19
N ILE A 228 -21.38 -5.22 0.51
CA ILE A 228 -22.69 -5.72 0.95
C ILE A 228 -22.48 -6.41 2.31
N SER A 229 -23.06 -5.83 3.37
CA SER A 229 -23.09 -6.42 4.73
C SER A 229 -24.09 -7.60 4.80
N PRO A 230 -24.23 -8.30 5.94
CA PRO A 230 -23.59 -9.58 6.27
C PRO A 230 -24.59 -10.75 6.18
N LYS A 231 -24.16 -11.90 5.67
CA LYS A 231 -24.66 -13.19 6.18
C LYS A 231 -23.53 -14.21 6.21
N ASN A 232 -23.17 -14.58 7.44
CA ASN A 232 -22.41 -15.77 7.81
C ASN A 232 -22.65 -16.92 6.81
N LYS A 233 -21.66 -17.22 5.97
CA LYS A 233 -21.48 -18.57 5.44
C LYS A 233 -20.01 -18.93 5.54
N LYS A 234 -19.72 -19.85 6.45
CA LYS A 234 -18.54 -20.72 6.36
C LYS A 234 -18.52 -21.30 4.94
N TYR A 235 -17.57 -20.88 4.11
CA TYR A 235 -17.44 -21.39 2.76
C TYR A 235 -17.04 -22.88 2.84
N LYS A 236 -17.99 -23.76 2.54
CA LYS A 236 -17.71 -25.13 2.14
C LYS A 236 -17.23 -25.10 0.68
N TYR A 237 -16.09 -25.72 0.42
CA TYR A 237 -15.44 -25.81 -0.89
C TYR A 237 -16.18 -26.73 -1.88
N GLU A 238 -17.39 -26.36 -2.31
CA GLU A 238 -18.03 -26.92 -3.50
C GLU A 238 -18.80 -25.80 -4.23
N GLY A 239 -18.26 -25.34 -5.37
CA GLY A 239 -18.97 -24.43 -6.29
C GLY A 239 -18.81 -22.93 -6.00
N GLY A 240 -17.57 -22.43 -5.91
CA GLY A 240 -17.32 -20.98 -5.91
C GLY A 240 -17.85 -20.29 -7.18
N GLN A 241 -18.35 -19.06 -7.04
CA GLN A 241 -18.84 -18.25 -8.16
C GLN A 241 -17.65 -17.81 -9.03
N LEU A 242 -17.69 -18.09 -10.34
CA LEU A 242 -16.64 -17.65 -11.26
C LEU A 242 -16.57 -16.12 -11.34
N GLU A 243 -15.35 -15.59 -11.41
CA GLU A 243 -15.09 -14.15 -11.47
C GLU A 243 -15.48 -13.56 -12.83
N LYS A 244 -16.10 -12.38 -12.84
CA LYS A 244 -16.32 -11.60 -14.07
C LYS A 244 -15.16 -10.62 -14.22
N ILE A 245 -14.56 -10.58 -15.41
CA ILE A 245 -13.49 -9.65 -15.76
C ILE A 245 -13.81 -8.91 -17.07
N ASP A 246 -13.16 -7.78 -17.28
CA ASP A 246 -13.14 -7.10 -18.57
C ASP A 246 -12.05 -7.73 -19.46
N TRP A 247 -12.46 -8.45 -20.50
CA TRP A 247 -11.55 -9.12 -21.42
C TRP A 247 -10.69 -8.17 -22.24
N CYS A 248 -11.18 -6.96 -22.54
CA CYS A 248 -10.40 -5.96 -23.27
C CYS A 248 -9.25 -5.45 -22.39
N VAL A 249 -9.52 -5.19 -21.10
CA VAL A 249 -8.48 -4.80 -20.13
C VAL A 249 -7.50 -5.95 -19.90
N ALA A 250 -8.00 -7.18 -19.72
CA ALA A 250 -7.17 -8.36 -19.51
C ALA A 250 -6.16 -8.56 -20.65
N ARG A 251 -6.61 -8.44 -21.90
CA ARG A 251 -5.77 -8.56 -23.09
C ARG A 251 -4.75 -7.43 -23.23
N LYS A 252 -5.11 -6.21 -22.80
CA LYS A 252 -4.17 -5.07 -22.84
C LYS A 252 -3.04 -5.24 -21.83
N LYS A 253 -3.32 -5.83 -20.67
CA LYS A 253 -2.38 -5.96 -19.54
C LYS A 253 -1.61 -7.28 -19.50
N VAL A 254 -2.20 -8.37 -19.99
CA VAL A 254 -1.58 -9.71 -19.97
C VAL A 254 -1.31 -10.16 -21.40
N LYS A 255 -0.05 -10.06 -21.80
CA LYS A 255 0.46 -10.31 -23.15
C LYS A 255 0.37 -11.77 -23.55
N ILE A 256 0.68 -12.72 -22.66
CA ILE A 256 0.53 -14.15 -22.96
C ILE A 256 -0.92 -14.54 -23.26
N LEU A 257 -1.89 -13.89 -22.58
CA LEU A 257 -3.32 -14.07 -22.85
C LEU A 257 -3.68 -13.50 -24.22
N ASP A 258 -3.23 -12.29 -24.55
CA ASP A 258 -3.54 -11.67 -25.84
C ASP A 258 -2.94 -12.44 -27.02
N ASP A 259 -1.70 -12.92 -26.90
CA ASP A 259 -1.03 -13.74 -27.90
C ASP A 259 -1.76 -15.06 -28.15
N PHE A 260 -2.17 -15.75 -27.09
CA PHE A 260 -2.99 -16.95 -27.19
C PHE A 260 -4.27 -16.68 -27.98
N LEU A 261 -4.98 -15.60 -27.64
CA LEU A 261 -6.21 -15.19 -28.30
C LEU A 261 -6.01 -14.69 -29.74
N LYS A 262 -4.79 -14.31 -30.11
CA LYS A 262 -4.37 -13.99 -31.48
C LYS A 262 -3.95 -15.21 -32.29
N GLY A 263 -3.86 -16.39 -31.67
CA GLY A 263 -3.54 -17.65 -32.33
C GLY A 263 -2.08 -18.05 -32.29
N LYS A 264 -1.29 -17.48 -31.37
CA LYS A 264 0.07 -17.95 -31.13
C LYS A 264 0.06 -19.38 -30.60
N TRP A 265 0.92 -20.23 -31.16
CA TRP A 265 1.16 -21.56 -30.64
C TRP A 265 1.80 -21.51 -29.25
N LEU A 266 1.16 -22.15 -28.26
CA LEU A 266 1.68 -22.29 -26.91
C LEU A 266 1.98 -23.76 -26.61
N ASN A 267 3.14 -24.02 -25.99
CA ASN A 267 3.46 -25.37 -25.51
C ASN A 267 2.64 -25.72 -24.26
N HIS A 268 2.78 -26.96 -23.78
CA HIS A 268 2.02 -27.45 -22.65
C HIS A 268 2.19 -26.64 -21.36
N ASP A 269 3.42 -26.26 -21.01
CA ASP A 269 3.68 -25.52 -19.77
C ASP A 269 3.02 -24.14 -19.79
N LEU A 270 3.04 -23.45 -20.94
CA LEU A 270 2.34 -22.18 -21.13
C LEU A 270 0.82 -22.33 -21.11
N LEU A 271 0.29 -23.35 -21.79
CA LEU A 271 -1.15 -23.67 -21.77
C LEU A 271 -1.62 -24.05 -20.38
N TRP A 272 -0.81 -24.77 -19.61
CA TRP A 272 -1.09 -25.17 -18.23
C TRP A 272 -1.21 -23.95 -17.33
N GLY A 273 -0.25 -23.02 -17.39
CA GLY A 273 -0.30 -21.75 -16.67
C GLY A 273 -1.53 -20.91 -17.01
N LEU A 274 -1.87 -20.79 -18.30
CA LEU A 274 -3.10 -20.11 -18.73
C LEU A 274 -4.37 -20.83 -18.25
N ALA A 275 -4.41 -22.16 -18.36
CA ALA A 275 -5.59 -22.94 -18.03
C ALA A 275 -5.92 -22.88 -16.53
N THR A 276 -4.90 -22.91 -15.66
CA THR A 276 -5.06 -22.74 -14.20
C THR A 276 -5.58 -21.36 -13.83
N ASN A 277 -5.28 -20.32 -14.61
CA ASN A 277 -5.86 -18.99 -14.43
C ASN A 277 -7.32 -18.93 -14.94
N LEU A 278 -7.57 -19.40 -16.17
CA LEU A 278 -8.86 -19.27 -16.86
C LEU A 278 -9.99 -20.10 -16.24
N ILE A 279 -9.69 -21.15 -15.47
CA ILE A 279 -10.73 -21.98 -14.82
C ILE A 279 -11.53 -21.20 -13.77
N TYR A 280 -10.99 -20.10 -13.25
CA TYR A 280 -11.64 -19.24 -12.25
C TYR A 280 -12.42 -18.07 -12.85
N ILE A 281 -12.36 -17.88 -14.17
CA ILE A 281 -12.97 -16.75 -14.86
C ILE A 281 -14.24 -17.20 -15.60
N ASN A 282 -15.31 -16.42 -15.48
CA ASN A 282 -16.57 -16.68 -16.16
C ASN A 282 -16.37 -16.64 -17.69
N GLY A 283 -16.72 -17.75 -18.36
CA GLY A 283 -16.47 -17.94 -19.79
C GLY A 283 -15.04 -18.33 -20.16
N GLY A 284 -14.09 -18.37 -19.21
CA GLY A 284 -12.67 -18.66 -19.48
C GLY A 284 -12.45 -20.04 -20.12
N ARG A 285 -13.15 -21.09 -19.65
CA ARG A 285 -13.11 -22.43 -20.26
C ARG A 285 -13.60 -22.45 -21.71
N LYS A 286 -14.70 -21.73 -21.97
CA LYS A 286 -15.28 -21.63 -23.32
C LYS A 286 -14.29 -20.92 -24.24
N LEU A 287 -13.77 -19.78 -23.81
CA LEU A 287 -12.78 -18.99 -24.53
C LEU A 287 -11.52 -19.81 -24.86
N PHE A 288 -10.97 -20.54 -23.89
CA PHE A 288 -9.80 -21.40 -24.08
C PHE A 288 -10.03 -22.46 -25.15
N LYS A 289 -11.15 -23.19 -25.07
CA LYS A 289 -11.51 -24.23 -26.03
C LYS A 289 -11.76 -23.65 -27.43
N GLU A 290 -12.58 -22.61 -27.56
CA GLU A 290 -12.94 -22.01 -28.85
C GLU A 290 -11.72 -21.39 -29.54
N THR A 291 -10.80 -20.80 -28.78
CA THR A 291 -9.54 -20.26 -29.32
C THR A 291 -8.69 -21.37 -29.93
N MET A 292 -8.46 -22.47 -29.20
CA MET A 292 -7.69 -23.60 -29.72
C MET A 292 -8.37 -24.25 -30.94
N GLN A 293 -9.70 -24.40 -30.93
CA GLN A 293 -10.45 -24.95 -32.07
C GLN A 293 -10.31 -24.06 -33.31
N LYS A 294 -10.58 -22.76 -33.15
CA LYS A 294 -10.49 -21.77 -34.24
C LYS A 294 -9.12 -21.80 -34.91
N TYR A 295 -8.04 -21.76 -34.13
CA TYR A 295 -6.69 -21.67 -34.71
C TYR A 295 -6.15 -23.01 -35.23
N ASN A 296 -6.65 -24.15 -34.71
CA ASN A 296 -6.41 -25.46 -35.33
C ASN A 296 -7.10 -25.56 -36.70
N GLU A 297 -8.36 -25.12 -36.81
CA GLU A 297 -9.12 -25.12 -38.07
C GLU A 297 -8.46 -24.23 -39.14
N LEU A 298 -7.81 -23.14 -38.72
CA LEU A 298 -7.04 -22.26 -39.60
C LEU A 298 -5.64 -22.79 -39.95
N GLY A 299 -5.23 -23.95 -39.41
CA GLY A 299 -3.89 -24.53 -39.62
C GLY A 299 -2.75 -23.72 -38.99
N LEU A 300 -3.05 -22.77 -38.09
CA LEU A 300 -2.06 -21.94 -37.41
C LEU A 300 -1.53 -22.60 -36.14
N THR A 301 -2.29 -23.53 -35.57
CA THR A 301 -1.92 -24.33 -34.40
C THR A 301 -2.24 -25.81 -34.62
N GLN A 302 -1.64 -26.68 -33.79
CA GLN A 302 -1.79 -28.14 -33.85
C GLN A 302 -2.12 -28.76 -32.49
N TYR A 303 -3.08 -28.16 -31.74
CA TYR A 303 -3.41 -28.61 -30.38
C TYR A 303 -4.06 -30.00 -30.41
N THR A 304 -3.57 -30.91 -29.58
CA THR A 304 -4.04 -32.30 -29.51
C THR A 304 -5.19 -32.44 -28.50
N GLN A 305 -5.80 -33.62 -28.46
CA GLN A 305 -6.85 -33.94 -27.49
C GLN A 305 -6.36 -33.78 -26.03
N ASN A 306 -5.07 -33.99 -25.77
CA ASN A 306 -4.46 -33.75 -24.47
C ASN A 306 -4.52 -32.26 -24.09
N ASN A 307 -4.21 -31.35 -25.03
CA ASN A 307 -4.33 -29.91 -24.79
C ASN A 307 -5.78 -29.50 -24.47
N PHE A 308 -6.76 -30.02 -25.22
CA PHE A 308 -8.18 -29.75 -24.97
C PHE A 308 -8.66 -30.26 -23.60
N ASN A 309 -8.07 -31.34 -23.09
CA ASN A 309 -8.47 -31.97 -21.84
C ASN A 309 -7.77 -31.43 -20.59
N ILE A 310 -6.89 -30.44 -20.71
CA ILE A 310 -6.27 -29.76 -19.56
C ILE A 310 -7.35 -29.25 -18.59
N HIS A 311 -8.34 -28.47 -19.06
CA HIS A 311 -9.45 -28.00 -18.21
C HIS A 311 -10.35 -29.11 -17.70
N SER A 312 -10.55 -30.18 -18.47
CA SER A 312 -11.32 -31.35 -18.02
C SER A 312 -10.65 -31.98 -16.80
N TYR A 313 -9.34 -32.22 -16.89
CA TYR A 313 -8.50 -32.72 -15.80
C TYR A 313 -8.52 -31.78 -14.59
N LEU A 314 -8.28 -30.48 -14.79
CA LEU A 314 -8.20 -29.46 -13.73
C LEU A 314 -9.46 -29.33 -12.85
N ASN A 315 -10.63 -29.81 -13.31
CA ASN A 315 -11.85 -29.83 -12.49
C ASN A 315 -11.73 -30.74 -11.25
N VAL A 316 -10.80 -31.71 -11.27
CA VAL A 316 -10.58 -32.65 -10.16
C VAL A 316 -9.61 -32.08 -9.11
N PRO A 317 -8.36 -31.72 -9.44
CA PRO A 317 -7.40 -31.21 -8.45
C PRO A 317 -7.68 -29.75 -8.05
N LYS A 318 -8.28 -28.92 -8.93
CA LYS A 318 -8.59 -27.49 -8.69
C LYS A 318 -7.40 -26.69 -8.13
N TYR A 319 -6.27 -26.70 -8.85
CA TYR A 319 -5.09 -25.90 -8.46
C TYR A 319 -5.41 -24.40 -8.42
N PRO A 320 -4.81 -23.63 -7.50
CA PRO A 320 -4.87 -22.17 -7.56
C PRO A 320 -4.27 -21.64 -8.87
N PRO A 321 -4.60 -20.42 -9.32
CA PRO A 321 -3.96 -19.80 -10.47
C PRO A 321 -2.44 -19.82 -10.34
N LEU A 322 -1.75 -20.30 -11.38
CA LEU A 322 -0.30 -20.21 -11.42
C LEU A 322 0.11 -18.73 -11.63
N PRO A 323 1.05 -18.18 -10.86
CA PRO A 323 1.47 -16.80 -11.03
C PRO A 323 2.04 -16.54 -12.43
N LEU A 324 1.76 -15.38 -13.02
CA LEU A 324 2.18 -15.03 -14.39
C LEU A 324 3.71 -15.05 -14.54
N TYR A 325 4.46 -14.65 -13.51
CA TYR A 325 5.93 -14.69 -13.53
C TYR A 325 6.52 -16.10 -13.58
N GLU A 326 5.76 -17.13 -13.16
CA GLU A 326 6.25 -18.53 -13.15
C GLU A 326 6.22 -19.17 -14.53
N PHE A 327 5.37 -18.69 -15.46
CA PHE A 327 5.23 -19.33 -16.77
C PHE A 327 5.25 -18.37 -17.97
N SER A 328 4.86 -17.10 -17.81
CA SER A 328 4.84 -16.18 -18.96
C SER A 328 6.25 -15.83 -19.43
N PRO A 329 6.54 -15.91 -20.74
CA PRO A 329 7.83 -15.48 -21.29
C PRO A 329 7.97 -13.94 -21.36
N TYR A 330 6.91 -13.19 -21.03
CA TYR A 330 6.87 -11.74 -21.13
C TYR A 330 7.15 -11.08 -19.78
N LYS A 331 8.17 -10.21 -19.73
CA LYS A 331 8.50 -9.46 -18.52
C LYS A 331 7.36 -8.53 -18.09
N GLU A 332 6.60 -8.02 -19.06
CA GLU A 332 5.44 -7.16 -18.80
C GLU A 332 4.35 -7.88 -17.99
N ASP A 333 4.20 -9.20 -18.20
CA ASP A 333 3.22 -9.99 -17.44
C ASP A 333 3.66 -10.20 -15.98
N HIS A 334 4.94 -10.01 -15.66
CA HIS A 334 5.49 -10.24 -14.32
C HIS A 334 5.12 -9.13 -13.33
N GLU A 335 4.62 -7.99 -13.84
CA GLU A 335 4.02 -6.92 -13.03
C GLU A 335 2.67 -7.33 -12.40
N HIS A 336 2.10 -8.45 -12.86
CA HIS A 336 0.81 -8.93 -12.41
C HIS A 336 0.95 -10.32 -11.81
N TYR A 337 0.22 -10.58 -10.71
CA TYR A 337 0.28 -11.89 -10.07
C TYR A 337 -0.47 -12.95 -10.90
N ASP A 338 -1.72 -12.67 -11.26
CA ASP A 338 -2.60 -13.55 -12.04
C ASP A 338 -3.54 -12.74 -12.97
N ILE A 339 -4.24 -13.40 -13.90
CA ILE A 339 -5.12 -12.72 -14.87
C ILE A 339 -6.24 -11.92 -14.17
N ILE A 340 -6.78 -12.41 -13.06
CA ILE A 340 -7.87 -11.75 -12.33
C ILE A 340 -7.34 -10.47 -11.68
N SER A 341 -6.21 -10.54 -10.98
CA SER A 341 -5.55 -9.40 -10.34
C SER A 341 -5.13 -8.33 -11.34
N ALA A 342 -4.64 -8.70 -12.53
CA ALA A 342 -4.32 -7.74 -13.60
C ALA A 342 -5.55 -6.88 -13.98
N THR A 343 -6.75 -7.48 -13.92
CA THR A 343 -8.01 -6.82 -14.28
C THR A 343 -8.71 -6.10 -13.14
N LYS A 344 -8.26 -6.26 -11.89
CA LYS A 344 -8.85 -5.63 -10.72
C LYS A 344 -7.97 -4.46 -10.27
N ASP A 345 -8.58 -3.28 -10.08
CA ASP A 345 -7.90 -2.16 -9.43
C ASP A 345 -7.69 -2.48 -7.94
N ILE A 346 -6.44 -2.68 -7.52
CA ILE A 346 -6.10 -3.07 -6.17
C ILE A 346 -6.02 -1.82 -5.27
N ARG A 347 -6.81 -1.77 -4.20
CA ARG A 347 -6.74 -0.68 -3.23
C ARG A 347 -5.52 -0.84 -2.35
N GLY A 348 -4.67 0.19 -2.27
CA GLY A 348 -3.45 0.19 -1.46
C GLY A 348 -2.18 -0.14 -2.23
N GLU A 349 -2.31 -0.58 -3.49
CA GLU A 349 -1.17 -0.65 -4.40
C GLU A 349 -0.65 0.75 -4.73
N VAL A 350 0.67 0.91 -4.66
CA VAL A 350 1.37 2.17 -4.96
C VAL A 350 2.35 1.92 -6.10
N ILE A 351 2.13 2.60 -7.21
CA ILE A 351 3.04 2.58 -8.36
C ILE A 351 3.85 3.87 -8.33
N ILE A 352 5.17 3.74 -8.32
CA ILE A 352 6.08 4.89 -8.39
C ILE A 352 6.18 5.32 -9.85
N THR A 353 5.72 6.53 -10.17
CA THR A 353 5.71 7.06 -11.54
C THR A 353 6.88 7.99 -11.83
N GLN A 354 7.54 8.52 -10.80
CA GLN A 354 8.72 9.38 -10.91
C GLN A 354 9.83 8.87 -9.96
N PRO A 355 11.09 8.80 -10.42
CA PRO A 355 12.19 8.43 -9.54
C PRO A 355 12.37 9.48 -8.44
N ILE A 356 12.50 9.03 -7.19
CA ILE A 356 12.77 9.89 -6.03
C ILE A 356 14.29 9.95 -5.87
N ASN A 357 14.88 11.08 -6.26
CA ASN A 357 16.32 11.30 -6.13
C ASN A 357 16.59 11.99 -4.80
N MET A 358 16.93 11.21 -3.77
CA MET A 358 17.28 11.74 -2.46
C MET A 358 18.66 12.40 -2.50
N ILE A 359 18.80 13.56 -1.85
CA ILE A 359 20.10 14.19 -1.59
C ILE A 359 20.56 13.90 -0.16
N LYS A 360 21.88 13.92 0.07
CA LYS A 360 22.43 13.75 1.42
C LYS A 360 22.03 14.92 2.31
N LEU A 361 21.86 14.64 3.61
CA LEU A 361 21.53 15.66 4.60
C LEU A 361 22.55 16.82 4.61
N SER A 362 23.86 16.53 4.51
CA SER A 362 24.91 17.56 4.48
C SER A 362 24.75 18.52 3.31
N ASP A 363 24.37 18.01 2.16
CA ASP A 363 24.22 18.78 0.92
C ASP A 363 22.93 19.61 0.99
N ALA A 364 21.85 19.02 1.54
CA ALA A 364 20.60 19.72 1.81
C ALA A 364 20.78 20.89 2.79
N GLU A 365 21.57 20.70 3.86
CA GLU A 365 21.91 21.76 4.82
C GLU A 365 22.71 22.88 4.18
N ALA A 366 23.72 22.55 3.37
CA ALA A 366 24.53 23.53 2.64
C ALA A 366 23.66 24.35 1.68
N LEU A 367 22.78 23.69 0.92
CA LEU A 367 21.88 24.34 -0.02
C LEU A 367 20.81 25.19 0.67
N LEU A 368 20.29 24.74 1.82
CA LEU A 368 19.40 25.53 2.66
C LEU A 368 20.10 26.81 3.12
N LYS A 369 21.31 26.69 3.67
CA LYS A 369 22.09 27.83 4.15
C LYS A 369 22.36 28.82 3.01
N GLU A 370 22.84 28.35 1.87
CA GLU A 370 23.13 29.17 0.69
C GLU A 370 21.89 29.94 0.22
N LYS A 371 20.78 29.23 -0.03
CA LYS A 371 19.54 29.85 -0.52
C LYS A 371 18.93 30.81 0.50
N PHE A 372 19.00 30.47 1.79
CA PHE A 372 18.47 31.32 2.85
C PHE A 372 19.28 32.61 3.00
N GLU A 373 20.60 32.53 3.04
CA GLU A 373 21.48 33.71 3.09
C GLU A 373 21.34 34.58 1.83
N PHE A 374 21.18 33.96 0.66
CA PHE A 374 20.90 34.67 -0.58
C PHE A 374 19.60 35.45 -0.49
N LEU A 375 18.50 34.82 -0.05
CA LEU A 375 17.21 35.49 0.07
C LEU A 375 17.18 36.57 1.14
N MET A 376 17.84 36.37 2.29
CA MET A 376 17.92 37.42 3.31
C MET A 376 18.52 38.73 2.76
N LYS A 377 19.42 38.65 1.77
CA LYS A 377 20.03 39.81 1.11
C LYS A 377 19.22 40.33 -0.08
N HIS A 378 18.68 39.44 -0.91
CA HIS A 378 18.13 39.80 -2.23
C HIS A 378 16.61 39.70 -2.33
N ALA A 379 15.91 39.21 -1.30
CA ALA A 379 14.45 39.10 -1.32
C ALA A 379 13.80 40.48 -1.54
N GLU A 380 12.72 40.48 -2.32
CA GLU A 380 11.97 41.68 -2.70
C GLU A 380 10.78 41.90 -1.76
N LYS A 381 10.47 43.18 -1.47
CA LYS A 381 9.25 43.51 -0.73
C LYS A 381 8.02 43.15 -1.56
N GLY A 382 7.01 42.56 -0.94
CA GLY A 382 5.79 42.11 -1.60
C GLY A 382 5.87 40.73 -2.26
N LYS A 383 7.03 40.06 -2.19
CA LYS A 383 7.21 38.65 -2.57
C LYS A 383 7.09 37.72 -1.36
N ILE A 384 6.68 36.48 -1.63
CA ILE A 384 6.50 35.41 -0.65
C ILE A 384 7.38 34.23 -1.06
N TYR A 385 8.38 33.92 -0.24
CA TYR A 385 9.31 32.83 -0.45
C TYR A 385 8.95 31.66 0.46
N ILE A 386 8.66 30.49 -0.10
CA ILE A 386 8.25 29.31 0.66
C ILE A 386 9.34 28.25 0.54
N PHE A 387 10.02 28.00 1.65
CA PHE A 387 10.91 26.87 1.82
C PHE A 387 10.11 25.65 2.28
N ILE A 388 10.00 24.64 1.41
CA ILE A 388 9.43 23.34 1.76
C ILE A 388 10.59 22.42 2.16
N LEU A 389 10.68 22.10 3.44
CA LEU A 389 11.87 21.53 4.08
C LEU A 389 11.52 20.33 4.96
N PRO A 390 12.30 19.23 4.96
CA PRO A 390 11.99 18.08 5.79
C PRO A 390 12.08 18.45 7.28
N THR A 391 11.28 17.78 8.10
CA THR A 391 11.32 17.94 9.55
C THR A 391 12.71 17.60 10.09
N ALA A 392 13.19 18.39 11.05
CA ALA A 392 14.53 18.27 11.64
C ALA A 392 15.73 18.70 10.76
N ILE A 393 15.52 19.32 9.59
CA ILE A 393 16.65 19.84 8.78
C ILE A 393 17.43 20.95 9.49
N GLY A 394 16.82 21.63 10.48
CA GLY A 394 17.45 22.73 11.23
C GLY A 394 16.84 24.11 10.99
N LYS A 395 15.56 24.18 10.59
CA LYS A 395 14.82 25.43 10.35
C LYS A 395 15.02 26.47 11.46
N THR A 396 14.66 26.11 12.69
CA THR A 396 14.76 26.98 13.86
C THR A 396 16.19 27.43 14.15
N ARG A 397 17.21 26.58 13.90
CA ARG A 397 18.62 26.93 14.09
C ARG A 397 19.05 28.07 13.16
N SER A 398 18.52 28.11 11.94
CA SER A 398 18.79 29.20 10.98
C SER A 398 18.20 30.54 11.43
N LEU A 399 17.22 30.54 12.34
CA LEU A 399 16.54 31.74 12.82
C LEU A 399 17.26 32.40 14.01
N LEU A 400 18.04 31.63 14.77
CA LEU A 400 18.64 32.08 16.05
C LEU A 400 19.61 33.27 15.95
N PHE A 401 20.11 33.53 14.74
CA PHE A 401 21.12 34.54 14.45
C PHE A 401 20.60 35.71 13.60
N LEU A 402 19.29 35.75 13.31
CA LEU A 402 18.71 36.78 12.45
C LEU A 402 18.48 38.07 13.24
N GLU A 403 19.07 39.16 12.76
CA GLU A 403 18.93 40.50 13.34
C GLU A 403 17.93 41.35 12.54
N GLY A 404 17.14 42.17 13.23
CA GLY A 404 16.27 43.16 12.60
C GLY A 404 15.14 42.57 11.75
N VAL A 405 14.59 41.42 12.16
CA VAL A 405 13.47 40.75 11.48
C VAL A 405 12.33 40.41 12.44
N ILE A 406 11.16 40.07 11.90
CA ILE A 406 10.07 39.44 12.65
C ILE A 406 10.19 37.93 12.46
N ILE A 407 10.32 37.17 13.55
CA ILE A 407 10.21 35.71 13.56
C ILE A 407 8.86 35.36 14.16
N SER A 408 8.07 34.63 13.40
CA SER A 408 6.70 34.24 13.71
C SER A 408 6.61 32.74 13.86
N VAL A 409 6.09 32.25 14.99
CA VAL A 409 6.00 30.82 15.34
C VAL A 409 4.56 30.41 15.69
N PRO A 410 4.19 29.13 15.66
CA PRO A 410 2.80 28.70 15.85
C PRO A 410 2.22 28.97 17.26
N THR A 411 3.02 28.84 18.32
CA THR A 411 2.54 28.91 19.72
C THR A 411 3.41 29.83 20.60
N ASN A 412 2.83 30.29 21.73
CA ASN A 412 3.58 31.07 22.72
C ASN A 412 4.68 30.24 23.39
N ASP A 413 4.42 28.95 23.67
CA ASP A 413 5.42 28.07 24.27
C ASP A 413 6.67 27.96 23.39
N LEU A 414 6.50 27.77 22.08
CA LEU A 414 7.61 27.71 21.14
C LEU A 414 8.32 29.06 20.98
N LYS A 415 7.57 30.17 21.04
CA LYS A 415 8.14 31.53 21.04
C LYS A 415 9.06 31.72 22.24
N ASN A 416 8.63 31.28 23.42
CA ASN A 416 9.41 31.39 24.65
C ASN A 416 10.63 30.46 24.63
N GLU A 417 10.49 29.21 24.15
CA GLU A 417 11.61 28.28 23.93
C GLU A 417 12.68 28.86 23.00
N ILE A 418 12.26 29.49 21.90
CA ILE A 418 13.20 30.14 20.96
C ILE A 418 13.83 31.37 21.60
N SER A 419 13.09 32.16 22.36
CA SER A 419 13.60 33.34 23.08
C SER A 419 14.77 32.98 24.00
N ASP A 420 14.65 31.89 24.76
CA ASP A 420 15.70 31.41 25.66
C ASP A 420 16.99 30.99 24.92
N THR A 421 16.89 30.62 23.65
CA THR A 421 18.01 30.10 22.86
C THR A 421 18.57 31.08 21.83
N MET A 422 17.86 32.20 21.57
CA MET A 422 18.28 33.27 20.65
C MET A 422 19.69 33.78 20.97
N LYS A 423 20.45 34.10 19.90
CA LYS A 423 21.84 34.56 20.01
C LYS A 423 22.03 36.05 19.74
N VAL A 424 20.95 36.73 19.40
CA VAL A 424 20.92 38.16 19.10
C VAL A 424 19.97 38.87 20.06
N LYS A 425 20.12 40.20 20.15
CA LYS A 425 19.15 41.02 20.87
C LYS A 425 17.78 40.90 20.22
N HIS A 426 16.78 40.65 21.03
CA HIS A 426 15.43 40.42 20.57
C HIS A 426 14.41 40.82 21.64
N ILE A 427 13.19 41.07 21.19
CA ILE A 427 12.03 41.35 22.02
C ILE A 427 10.96 40.30 21.70
N THR A 428 10.28 39.80 22.72
CA THR A 428 9.15 38.89 22.54
C THR A 428 7.84 39.69 22.61
N SER A 429 6.87 39.33 21.77
CA SER A 429 5.50 39.80 21.98
C SER A 429 4.91 39.18 23.24
N PRO A 430 4.06 39.88 24.01
CA PRO A 430 3.61 39.38 25.30
C PRO A 430 2.69 38.16 25.17
N ASP A 431 2.79 37.30 26.18
CA ASP A 431 1.86 36.21 26.44
C ASP A 431 0.49 36.74 26.89
N PRO A 432 -0.59 35.94 26.79
CA PRO A 432 -1.88 36.32 27.35
C PRO A 432 -1.76 36.71 28.83
N VAL A 433 -2.37 37.84 29.21
CA VAL A 433 -2.36 38.32 30.60
C VAL A 433 -3.18 37.38 31.47
N GLU A 434 -2.62 36.98 32.61
CA GLU A 434 -3.32 36.25 33.67
C GLU A 434 -3.33 37.09 34.94
N PHE A 435 -4.53 37.50 35.36
CA PHE A 435 -4.78 38.27 36.57
C PHE A 435 -5.03 37.33 37.76
N GLU A 436 -4.81 37.80 38.99
CA GLU A 436 -5.27 37.13 40.21
C GLU A 436 -6.79 37.18 40.32
N ASP A 437 -7.42 38.25 39.81
CA ASP A 437 -8.87 38.35 39.72
C ASP A 437 -9.43 37.47 38.60
N GLU A 438 -9.96 36.32 38.99
CA GLU A 438 -10.58 35.36 38.08
C GLU A 438 -11.82 35.92 37.34
N SER A 439 -12.45 36.98 37.85
CA SER A 439 -13.50 37.68 37.12
C SER A 439 -12.93 38.43 35.91
N LEU A 440 -11.78 39.12 36.06
CA LEU A 440 -11.08 39.78 34.95
C LEU A 440 -10.64 38.75 33.91
N ASN A 441 -10.08 37.61 34.34
CA ASN A 441 -9.68 36.52 33.44
C ASN A 441 -10.87 35.96 32.65
N ARG A 442 -12.04 35.81 33.28
CA ARG A 442 -13.26 35.38 32.60
C ARG A 442 -13.73 36.42 31.59
N THR A 443 -13.70 37.71 31.93
CA THR A 443 -14.09 38.78 31.00
C THR A 443 -13.13 38.91 29.82
N LEU A 444 -11.81 38.82 30.05
CA LEU A 444 -10.79 38.82 29.00
C LEU A 444 -10.97 37.64 28.04
N ARG A 445 -11.09 36.42 28.58
CA ARG A 445 -11.36 35.21 27.78
C ARG A 445 -12.64 35.35 26.98
N HIS A 446 -13.69 35.88 27.58
CA HIS A 446 -14.96 36.14 26.90
C HIS A 446 -14.79 37.12 25.72
N TYR A 447 -14.15 38.28 25.94
CA TYR A 447 -13.95 39.25 24.85
C TYR A 447 -13.08 38.69 23.72
N TYR A 448 -12.06 37.89 24.02
CA TYR A 448 -11.32 37.20 22.97
C TYR A 448 -12.17 36.15 22.25
N SER A 449 -13.00 35.38 22.95
CA SER A 449 -13.84 34.34 22.33
C SER A 449 -14.90 34.90 21.39
N ILE A 450 -15.45 36.09 21.69
CA ILE A 450 -16.44 36.75 20.84
C ILE A 450 -15.82 37.70 19.80
N GLY A 451 -14.48 37.76 19.67
CA GLY A 451 -13.81 38.55 18.63
C GLY A 451 -13.68 40.05 18.92
N LEU A 452 -13.60 40.46 20.19
CA LEU A 452 -13.47 41.86 20.63
C LEU A 452 -12.10 42.18 21.29
N PRO A 453 -10.97 42.07 20.56
CA PRO A 453 -9.65 42.32 21.13
C PRO A 453 -9.46 43.77 21.58
N LYS A 454 -10.12 44.75 20.96
CA LYS A 454 -10.05 46.17 21.39
C LYS A 454 -10.65 46.39 22.78
N LYS A 455 -11.76 45.70 23.10
CA LYS A 455 -12.38 45.77 24.43
C LYS A 455 -11.55 45.02 25.47
N ALA A 456 -10.95 43.90 25.10
CA ALA A 456 -9.96 43.22 25.93
C ALA A 456 -8.79 44.15 26.29
N THR A 457 -8.22 44.86 25.32
CA THR A 457 -7.16 45.86 25.58
C THR A 457 -7.67 47.03 26.44
N ALA A 458 -8.92 47.48 26.27
CA ALA A 458 -9.50 48.54 27.09
C ALA A 458 -9.64 48.12 28.57
N ILE A 459 -9.85 46.83 28.88
CA ILE A 459 -9.79 46.33 30.26
C ILE A 459 -8.39 46.55 30.83
N LEU A 460 -7.34 46.24 30.07
CA LEU A 460 -5.95 46.40 30.54
C LEU A 460 -5.66 47.86 30.90
N TYR A 461 -6.03 48.80 30.03
CA TYR A 461 -5.91 50.23 30.33
C TYR A 461 -6.76 50.65 31.55
N LYS A 462 -7.99 50.13 31.68
CA LYS A 462 -8.84 50.41 32.84
C LYS A 462 -8.23 49.92 34.15
N VAL A 463 -7.61 48.74 34.16
CA VAL A 463 -6.93 48.20 35.35
C VAL A 463 -5.77 49.13 35.75
N ILE A 464 -5.01 49.61 34.78
CA ILE A 464 -3.91 50.57 34.99
C ILE A 464 -4.44 51.92 35.52
N GLU A 465 -5.46 52.50 34.87
CA GLU A 465 -6.01 53.83 35.21
C GLU A 465 -6.68 53.87 36.59
N GLN A 466 -7.38 52.79 36.99
CA GLN A 466 -8.12 52.75 38.26
C GLN A 466 -7.24 52.39 39.47
N GLY A 467 -6.07 51.80 39.23
CA GLY A 467 -5.00 51.65 40.22
C GLY A 467 -5.34 50.84 41.48
N ILE A 468 -4.48 51.01 42.50
CA ILE A 468 -4.45 50.22 43.75
C ILE A 468 -5.77 50.33 44.56
N GLY A 469 -6.60 51.33 44.27
CA GLY A 469 -7.90 51.50 44.93
C GLY A 469 -8.97 50.48 44.51
N ARG A 470 -8.78 49.75 43.41
CA ARG A 470 -9.77 48.79 42.89
C ARG A 470 -9.19 47.42 42.51
N TYR A 471 -7.91 47.38 42.15
CA TYR A 471 -7.23 46.16 41.68
C TYR A 471 -5.97 45.89 42.50
N SER A 472 -5.52 44.63 42.51
CA SER A 472 -4.28 44.26 43.20
C SER A 472 -3.06 44.88 42.51
N GLN A 473 -1.98 45.14 43.25
CA GLN A 473 -0.73 45.64 42.65
C GLN A 473 -0.22 44.70 41.56
N LYS A 474 -0.34 43.39 41.77
CA LYS A 474 0.10 42.38 40.80
C LYS A 474 -0.70 42.42 39.51
N ASP A 475 -2.02 42.66 39.58
CA ASP A 475 -2.85 42.82 38.38
C ASP A 475 -2.49 44.09 37.61
N ILE A 476 -2.24 45.19 38.32
CA ILE A 476 -1.78 46.44 37.70
C ILE A 476 -0.44 46.24 37.01
N ASP A 477 0.52 45.60 37.69
CA ASP A 477 1.84 45.30 37.13
C ASP A 477 1.75 44.38 35.92
N SER A 478 0.92 43.33 35.97
CA SER A 478 0.67 42.42 34.84
C SER A 478 0.08 43.16 33.63
N ALA A 479 -0.90 44.04 33.84
CA ALA A 479 -1.48 44.85 32.77
C ALA A 479 -0.47 45.83 32.16
N GLN A 480 0.28 46.53 33.02
CA GLN A 480 1.29 47.51 32.61
C GLN A 480 2.41 46.84 31.80
N ASN A 481 2.97 45.74 32.31
CA ASN A 481 4.00 44.96 31.63
C ASN A 481 3.55 44.50 30.23
N TYR A 482 2.29 44.04 30.09
CA TYR A 482 1.75 43.64 28.80
C TYR A 482 1.68 44.80 27.79
N ILE A 483 1.19 45.97 28.21
CA ILE A 483 1.07 47.15 27.34
C ILE A 483 2.45 47.72 26.97
N ASP A 484 3.38 47.75 27.91
CA ASP A 484 4.74 48.22 27.69
C ASP A 484 5.47 47.30 26.70
N GLN A 485 5.31 45.98 26.84
CA GLN A 485 5.91 45.00 25.93
C GLN A 485 5.32 45.10 24.52
N LEU A 486 4.01 45.34 24.37
CA LEU A 486 3.40 45.62 23.05
C LEU A 486 3.99 46.87 22.41
N SER A 487 4.13 47.94 23.19
CA SER A 487 4.67 49.22 22.71
C SER A 487 6.14 49.07 22.31
N ALA A 488 6.94 48.36 23.12
CA ALA A 488 8.32 48.04 22.82
C ALA A 488 8.44 47.25 21.50
N CYS A 489 7.59 46.25 21.29
CA CYS A 489 7.58 45.49 20.04
C CYS A 489 7.26 46.38 18.82
N LYS A 490 6.29 47.28 18.93
CA LYS A 490 5.82 48.06 17.77
C LYS A 490 6.90 48.99 17.19
N TYR A 491 7.76 49.55 18.04
CA TYR A 491 8.75 50.56 17.66
C TYR A 491 10.20 50.06 17.69
N SER A 492 10.43 48.78 17.98
CA SER A 492 11.78 48.21 18.05
C SER A 492 12.42 48.04 16.68
N THR A 493 13.74 48.20 16.63
CA THR A 493 14.59 47.80 15.50
C THR A 493 15.26 46.44 15.72
N GLU A 494 15.19 45.90 16.94
CA GLU A 494 15.70 44.57 17.28
C GLU A 494 14.79 43.48 16.71
N THR A 495 15.27 42.22 16.70
CA THR A 495 14.46 41.10 16.23
C THR A 495 13.23 40.88 17.10
N ILE A 496 12.07 40.66 16.50
CA ILE A 496 10.82 40.40 17.22
C ILE A 496 10.46 38.93 17.12
N LEU A 497 10.24 38.28 18.27
CA LEU A 497 9.63 36.95 18.33
C LEU A 497 8.14 37.09 18.64
N THR A 498 7.29 36.56 17.76
CA THR A 498 5.83 36.66 17.88
C THR A 498 5.14 35.38 17.42
N THR A 499 3.82 35.31 17.57
CA THR A 499 3.04 34.16 17.08
C THR A 499 2.48 34.43 15.67
N HIS A 500 2.17 33.36 14.91
CA HIS A 500 1.50 33.46 13.60
C HIS A 500 0.23 34.30 13.64
N SER A 501 -0.60 34.06 14.66
CA SER A 501 -1.84 34.81 14.86
C SER A 501 -1.57 36.30 15.04
N ARG A 502 -0.63 36.67 15.93
CA ARG A 502 -0.32 38.08 16.22
C ARG A 502 0.37 38.77 15.05
N ALA A 503 1.24 38.06 14.32
CA ALA A 503 1.93 38.56 13.14
C ALA A 503 0.98 39.00 12.01
N LEU A 504 -0.17 38.33 11.86
CA LEU A 504 -1.18 38.69 10.85
C LEU A 504 -2.01 39.92 11.23
N HIS A 505 -2.01 40.31 12.51
CA HIS A 505 -2.85 41.41 13.04
C HIS A 505 -2.06 42.64 13.47
N THR A 506 -0.73 42.55 13.54
CA THR A 506 0.12 43.61 14.09
C THR A 506 1.04 44.17 13.02
N GLU A 507 1.00 45.48 12.82
CA GLU A 507 1.95 46.20 11.97
C GLU A 507 3.22 46.50 12.76
N TYR A 508 4.28 45.76 12.45
CA TYR A 508 5.64 46.02 12.94
C TYR A 508 6.43 46.84 11.92
N SER A 509 7.41 47.62 12.38
CA SER A 509 8.26 48.48 11.54
C SER A 509 9.23 47.71 10.63
N HIS A 510 9.46 46.42 10.87
CA HIS A 510 10.44 45.61 10.14
C HIS A 510 10.02 45.31 8.71
N ASP A 511 11.00 45.24 7.82
CA ASP A 511 10.78 44.97 6.40
C ASP A 511 10.64 43.48 6.07
N THR A 512 11.09 42.59 6.96
CA THR A 512 11.15 41.14 6.72
C THR A 512 10.43 40.38 7.82
N ILE A 513 9.60 39.42 7.42
CA ILE A 513 8.95 38.46 8.31
C ILE A 513 9.27 37.03 7.89
N VAL A 514 9.68 36.22 8.87
CA VAL A 514 9.99 34.81 8.71
C VAL A 514 9.02 33.99 9.56
N TYR A 515 8.23 33.13 8.93
CA TYR A 515 7.34 32.18 9.59
C TYR A 515 8.06 30.83 9.74
N ASP A 516 8.22 30.36 10.98
CA ASP A 516 8.62 28.97 11.27
C ASP A 516 7.37 28.11 11.40
N GLU A 517 7.23 27.11 10.53
CA GLU A 517 5.99 26.39 10.22
C GLU A 517 4.99 27.16 9.35
N ASP A 518 3.98 26.44 8.85
CA ASP A 518 2.97 26.94 7.91
C ASP A 518 1.88 27.77 8.62
N PRO A 519 1.72 29.08 8.33
CA PRO A 519 0.65 29.91 8.88
C PRO A 519 -0.70 29.76 8.16
N LEU A 520 -0.86 28.82 7.21
CA LEU A 520 -2.07 28.67 6.40
C LEU A 520 -3.35 28.55 7.23
N ASN A 521 -3.33 27.83 8.35
CA ASN A 521 -4.51 27.69 9.21
C ASN A 521 -4.94 29.03 9.86
N GLN A 522 -4.02 29.98 10.02
CA GLN A 522 -4.34 31.33 10.52
C GLN A 522 -4.76 32.27 9.38
N ILE A 523 -4.25 32.03 8.16
CA ILE A 523 -4.63 32.75 6.93
C ILE A 523 -6.05 32.37 6.50
N LEU A 524 -6.39 31.08 6.50
CA LEU A 524 -7.70 30.53 6.16
C LEU A 524 -8.32 29.91 7.42
N ASP A 525 -8.97 30.76 8.20
CA ASP A 525 -9.47 30.41 9.52
C ASP A 525 -10.96 30.02 9.42
N ILE A 526 -11.26 28.74 9.60
CA ILE A 526 -12.62 28.19 9.49
C ILE A 526 -13.22 28.07 10.88
N LYS A 527 -14.36 28.74 11.09
CA LYS A 527 -15.04 28.86 12.37
C LYS A 527 -16.52 28.53 12.23
N GLN A 528 -17.23 28.53 13.34
CA GLN A 528 -18.65 28.21 13.40
C GLN A 528 -19.44 29.22 14.24
N ILE A 529 -20.70 29.41 13.88
CA ILE A 529 -21.69 30.21 14.60
C ILE A 529 -23.01 29.44 14.69
N GLN A 530 -23.78 29.67 15.75
CA GLN A 530 -25.12 29.14 15.89
C GLN A 530 -26.19 30.14 15.42
N ILE A 531 -27.17 29.68 14.64
CA ILE A 531 -28.33 30.51 14.23
C ILE A 531 -29.12 30.98 15.46
N SER A 532 -29.23 30.12 16.48
CA SER A 532 -29.87 30.47 17.76
C SER A 532 -29.20 31.65 18.48
N ASP A 533 -27.88 31.86 18.33
CA ASP A 533 -27.20 33.02 18.89
C ASP A 533 -27.56 34.31 18.15
N LEU A 534 -27.82 34.24 16.84
CA LEU A 534 -28.35 35.38 16.07
C LEU A 534 -29.80 35.70 16.47
N HIS A 535 -30.63 34.69 16.75
CA HIS A 535 -31.97 34.90 17.31
C HIS A 535 -31.92 35.56 18.69
N LYS A 536 -30.99 35.14 19.57
CA LYS A 536 -30.78 35.79 20.88
C LYS A 536 -30.39 37.26 20.70
N LEU A 537 -29.45 37.54 19.78
CA LEU A 537 -29.02 38.91 19.46
C LEU A 537 -30.20 39.76 18.99
N LYS A 538 -31.02 39.23 18.07
CA LYS A 538 -32.23 39.90 17.57
C LYS A 538 -33.20 40.25 18.72
N ILE A 539 -33.52 39.27 19.58
CA ILE A 539 -34.45 39.48 20.71
C ILE A 539 -33.93 40.57 21.65
N GLN A 540 -32.63 40.59 21.91
CA GLN A 540 -32.00 41.51 22.87
C GLN A 540 -31.81 42.92 22.31
N SER A 541 -31.50 43.04 21.02
CA SER A 541 -31.33 44.34 20.36
C SER A 541 -32.65 45.09 20.12
N GLY A 542 -33.81 44.46 20.34
CA GLY A 542 -35.11 45.06 20.07
C GLY A 542 -35.27 45.42 18.59
N GLU A 543 -35.80 46.61 18.30
CA GLU A 543 -35.97 47.12 16.93
C GLU A 543 -34.65 47.63 16.30
N ILE A 544 -33.54 47.70 17.05
CA ILE A 544 -32.28 48.34 16.59
C ILE A 544 -31.64 47.55 15.44
N PHE A 545 -31.55 46.22 15.53
CA PHE A 545 -30.90 45.37 14.52
C PHE A 545 -31.87 44.45 13.79
N LYS A 546 -33.18 44.61 14.02
CA LYS A 546 -34.20 43.68 13.53
C LYS A 546 -34.29 43.69 12.01
N SER A 547 -34.24 44.87 11.39
CA SER A 547 -34.28 45.05 9.93
C SER A 547 -33.10 44.37 9.22
N ASP A 548 -31.92 44.35 9.85
CA ASP A 548 -30.71 43.72 9.30
C ASP A 548 -30.61 42.22 9.62
N LEU A 549 -30.99 41.80 10.83
CA LEU A 549 -30.84 40.41 11.28
C LEU A 549 -31.91 39.49 10.71
N ASP A 550 -33.15 39.95 10.49
CA ASP A 550 -34.22 39.15 9.91
C ASP A 550 -33.86 38.54 8.55
N PRO A 551 -33.41 39.31 7.53
CA PRO A 551 -33.05 38.75 6.24
C PRO A 551 -31.81 37.83 6.33
N VAL A 552 -30.89 38.11 7.26
CA VAL A 552 -29.71 37.25 7.50
C VAL A 552 -30.15 35.90 8.05
N ILE A 553 -30.92 35.89 9.14
CA ILE A 553 -31.43 34.68 9.78
C ILE A 553 -32.27 33.88 8.79
N GLU A 554 -33.18 34.52 8.06
CA GLU A 554 -34.02 33.86 7.06
C GLU A 554 -33.17 33.21 5.95
N LYS A 555 -32.13 33.90 5.47
CA LYS A 555 -31.20 33.35 4.47
C LYS A 555 -30.41 32.15 5.03
N LEU A 556 -29.95 32.21 6.27
CA LEU A 556 -29.25 31.10 6.92
C LEU A 556 -30.17 29.89 7.11
N GLU A 557 -31.41 30.12 7.55
CA GLU A 557 -32.40 29.06 7.75
C GLU A 557 -32.79 28.40 6.43
N LYS A 558 -32.98 29.18 5.36
CA LYS A 558 -33.33 28.69 4.01
C LYS A 558 -32.16 28.10 3.23
N SER A 559 -30.91 28.36 3.66
CA SER A 559 -29.74 27.84 2.96
C SER A 559 -29.72 26.31 2.93
N ILE A 560 -29.35 25.76 1.78
CA ILE A 560 -29.28 24.32 1.58
C ILE A 560 -27.99 23.82 2.26
N PRO A 561 -28.05 22.78 3.13
CA PRO A 561 -26.85 22.22 3.73
C PRO A 561 -25.82 21.84 2.66
N THR A 562 -24.53 22.03 2.98
CA THR A 562 -23.38 21.80 2.08
C THR A 562 -23.22 22.73 0.87
N GLU A 563 -24.19 23.61 0.58
CA GLU A 563 -24.05 24.64 -0.43
C GLU A 563 -23.28 25.85 0.12
N ILE A 564 -22.26 26.30 -0.61
CA ILE A 564 -21.48 27.48 -0.22
C ILE A 564 -22.19 28.74 -0.68
N ASN A 565 -22.37 29.66 0.26
CA ASN A 565 -23.01 30.94 0.05
C ASN A 565 -22.07 32.08 0.43
N ASN A 566 -22.25 33.24 -0.21
CA ASN A 566 -21.61 34.49 0.21
C ASN A 566 -22.17 34.90 1.57
N THR A 567 -21.28 35.22 2.51
CA THR A 567 -21.70 35.69 3.83
C THR A 567 -22.48 37.00 3.70
N PRO A 568 -23.66 37.12 4.33
CA PRO A 568 -24.41 38.36 4.33
C PRO A 568 -23.62 39.47 5.03
N THR A 569 -23.58 40.65 4.42
CA THR A 569 -23.06 41.87 5.07
C THR A 569 -24.17 42.57 5.82
N LEU A 570 -23.86 43.10 7.00
CA LEU A 570 -24.72 44.05 7.69
C LEU A 570 -24.57 45.41 6.99
N ILE A 571 -25.69 46.02 6.60
CA ILE A 571 -25.67 47.27 5.82
C ILE A 571 -25.68 48.48 6.75
N ASP A 572 -26.52 48.47 7.80
CA ASP A 572 -26.79 49.64 8.64
C ASP A 572 -26.39 49.49 10.12
N ILE A 573 -25.68 48.42 10.50
CA ILE A 573 -25.29 48.19 11.89
C ILE A 573 -24.04 48.99 12.28
N GLU A 574 -24.21 49.94 13.21
CA GLU A 574 -23.11 50.63 13.88
C GLU A 574 -22.34 49.65 14.78
N ILE A 575 -21.04 49.47 14.50
CA ILE A 575 -20.18 48.49 15.19
C ILE A 575 -20.19 48.71 16.71
N ASP A 576 -20.19 49.96 17.17
CA ASP A 576 -20.15 50.28 18.60
C ASP A 576 -21.44 49.86 19.33
N GLU A 577 -22.61 49.97 18.70
CA GLU A 577 -23.87 49.49 19.28
C GLU A 577 -23.93 47.96 19.25
N LEU A 578 -23.42 47.31 18.19
CA LEU A 578 -23.31 45.84 18.14
C LEU A 578 -22.38 45.34 19.25
N VAL A 579 -21.23 45.99 19.44
CA VAL A 579 -20.28 45.73 20.54
C VAL A 579 -20.96 45.83 21.90
N LYS A 580 -21.79 46.86 22.12
CA LYS A 580 -22.50 47.06 23.38
C LYS A 580 -23.54 45.96 23.63
N GLN A 581 -24.33 45.59 22.64
CA GLN A 581 -25.32 44.50 22.77
C GLN A 581 -24.63 43.16 23.01
N VAL A 582 -23.60 42.82 22.23
CA VAL A 582 -22.85 41.57 22.40
C VAL A 582 -22.11 41.53 23.75
N SER A 583 -21.61 42.67 24.25
CA SER A 583 -20.90 42.72 25.55
C SER A 583 -21.82 42.63 26.77
N THR A 584 -23.12 42.90 26.62
CA THR A 584 -24.08 42.93 27.74
C THR A 584 -24.62 41.54 28.06
N PHE A 585 -24.53 40.60 27.11
CA PHE A 585 -25.11 39.25 27.22
C PHE A 585 -24.08 38.17 26.90
N GLN A 586 -24.25 36.98 27.48
CA GLN A 586 -23.35 35.85 27.23
C GLN A 586 -23.71 35.17 25.90
N PHE A 587 -22.94 35.49 24.86
CA PHE A 587 -22.93 34.75 23.60
C PHE A 587 -21.79 33.74 23.59
N GLU A 588 -22.04 32.56 23.00
CA GLU A 588 -21.02 31.52 22.82
C GLU A 588 -20.31 31.65 21.47
N SER A 589 -20.99 32.18 20.44
CA SER A 589 -20.45 32.32 19.07
C SER A 589 -19.71 33.66 18.82
N ASN A 590 -18.72 33.64 17.92
CA ASN A 590 -18.02 34.85 17.45
C ASN A 590 -18.81 35.52 16.31
N ILE A 591 -19.79 36.34 16.69
CA ILE A 591 -20.70 37.02 15.76
C ILE A 591 -19.97 38.02 14.85
N PHE A 592 -18.95 38.72 15.36
CA PHE A 592 -18.25 39.76 14.59
C PHE A 592 -17.48 39.17 13.42
N GLU A 593 -16.71 38.11 13.65
CA GLU A 593 -15.94 37.48 12.58
C GLU A 593 -16.82 36.82 11.53
N PHE A 594 -18.01 36.34 11.89
CA PHE A 594 -18.98 35.85 10.91
C PHE A 594 -19.30 36.94 9.89
N PHE A 595 -19.66 38.16 10.32
CA PHE A 595 -19.99 39.25 9.38
C PHE A 595 -18.78 39.79 8.60
N HIS A 596 -17.54 39.52 9.05
CA HIS A 596 -16.31 39.83 8.32
C HIS A 596 -15.78 38.65 7.47
N SER A 597 -16.48 37.52 7.48
CA SER A 597 -16.09 36.32 6.72
C SER A 597 -16.45 36.45 5.24
N SER A 598 -15.83 35.63 4.40
CA SER A 598 -16.07 35.67 2.95
C SER A 598 -17.24 34.77 2.54
N PHE A 599 -17.27 33.55 3.06
CA PHE A 599 -18.24 32.52 2.67
C PHE A 599 -18.71 31.73 3.90
N PHE A 600 -19.90 31.16 3.79
CA PHE A 600 -20.46 30.25 4.79
C PHE A 600 -21.11 29.01 4.15
N VAL A 601 -21.28 27.98 4.96
CA VAL A 601 -22.01 26.77 4.64
C VAL A 601 -22.77 26.27 5.86
N LYS A 602 -24.02 25.84 5.66
CA LYS A 602 -24.83 25.23 6.71
C LYS A 602 -24.42 23.79 6.93
N ASP A 603 -24.28 23.41 8.20
CA ASP A 603 -23.91 22.05 8.57
C ASP A 603 -24.99 21.03 8.16
N LYS A 604 -24.54 19.83 7.79
CA LYS A 604 -25.40 18.77 7.27
C LYS A 604 -26.17 18.03 8.37
N LEU A 605 -25.59 17.91 9.55
CA LEU A 605 -26.14 17.14 10.66
C LEU A 605 -26.88 18.06 11.64
N ASP A 606 -26.30 19.22 11.94
CA ASP A 606 -26.90 20.20 12.84
C ASP A 606 -27.25 21.49 12.11
N HIS A 607 -28.53 21.64 11.75
CA HIS A 607 -29.01 22.81 11.02
C HIS A 607 -28.92 24.14 11.79
N ASN A 608 -28.63 24.11 13.10
CA ASN A 608 -28.35 25.31 13.89
C ASN A 608 -26.91 25.81 13.67
N ILE A 609 -25.99 24.99 13.15
CA ILE A 609 -24.59 25.34 12.97
C ILE A 609 -24.33 25.85 11.55
N ILE A 610 -23.68 27.01 11.48
CA ILE A 610 -23.13 27.59 10.25
C ILE A 610 -21.62 27.61 10.37
N HIS A 611 -20.92 27.02 9.40
CA HIS A 611 -19.47 27.12 9.27
C HIS A 611 -19.14 28.26 8.32
N TYR A 612 -18.11 29.04 8.62
CA TYR A 612 -17.68 30.18 7.82
C TYR A 612 -16.17 30.30 7.77
N VAL A 613 -15.66 30.98 6.73
CA VAL A 613 -14.21 31.15 6.51
C VAL A 613 -13.81 32.61 6.56
N VAL A 614 -12.86 32.92 7.43
CA VAL A 614 -12.20 34.22 7.52
C VAL A 614 -10.87 34.15 6.79
N LYS A 615 -10.75 34.92 5.71
CA LYS A 615 -9.50 35.07 4.96
C LYS A 615 -8.71 36.26 5.49
N LYS A 616 -7.51 36.00 6.00
CA LYS A 616 -6.51 37.03 6.35
C LYS A 616 -5.47 37.12 5.25
N GLU A 617 -4.85 38.28 5.09
CA GLU A 617 -3.81 38.50 4.08
C GLU A 617 -2.43 38.54 4.73
N LEU A 618 -1.43 38.01 4.04
CA LEU A 618 -0.03 38.23 4.43
C LEU A 618 0.35 39.70 4.18
N PRO A 619 1.29 40.27 4.95
CA PRO A 619 1.73 41.66 4.75
C PRO A 619 2.21 41.91 3.32
N LYS A 620 1.62 42.91 2.65
CA LYS A 620 1.86 43.18 1.22
C LYS A 620 3.12 44.02 0.97
N ASP A 621 3.59 44.72 1.98
CA ASP A 621 4.70 45.68 1.97
C ASP A 621 6.01 45.08 2.51
N LYS A 622 5.99 43.81 2.96
CA LYS A 622 7.14 43.13 3.57
C LYS A 622 7.70 42.03 2.69
N LYS A 623 8.94 41.63 2.96
CA LYS A 623 9.56 40.39 2.47
C LYS A 623 9.04 39.25 3.33
N VAL A 624 8.27 38.32 2.76
CA VAL A 624 7.68 37.21 3.52
C VAL A 624 8.44 35.92 3.22
N ILE A 625 8.94 35.26 4.25
CA ILE A 625 9.60 33.96 4.14
C ILE A 625 8.82 32.96 5.00
N VAL A 626 8.43 31.82 4.43
CA VAL A 626 7.75 30.73 5.14
C VAL A 626 8.64 29.50 5.11
N MET A 627 9.04 28.98 6.28
CA MET A 627 9.85 27.78 6.42
C MET A 627 9.01 26.65 7.00
N SER A 628 8.56 25.72 6.16
CA SER A 628 7.60 24.70 6.56
C SER A 628 7.94 23.33 6.01
N ALA A 629 7.57 22.27 6.73
CA ALA A 629 7.62 20.92 6.19
C ALA A 629 6.41 20.56 5.34
N THR A 630 5.36 21.37 5.41
CA THR A 630 4.03 20.98 4.95
C THR A 630 3.29 22.06 4.18
N ALA A 631 3.96 23.14 3.79
CA ALA A 631 3.35 24.23 3.05
C ALA A 631 2.82 23.75 1.69
N PRO A 632 1.49 23.78 1.47
CA PRO A 632 0.88 23.28 0.24
C PRO A 632 1.06 24.28 -0.90
N SER A 633 2.03 24.01 -1.78
CA SER A 633 2.41 24.90 -2.89
C SER A 633 1.25 25.31 -3.80
N PHE A 634 0.32 24.38 -4.07
CA PHE A 634 -0.89 24.63 -4.86
C PHE A 634 -1.77 25.73 -4.24
N ILE A 635 -2.01 25.67 -2.92
CA ILE A 635 -2.87 26.61 -2.21
C ILE A 635 -2.22 28.00 -2.18
N TYR A 636 -0.93 28.08 -1.86
CA TYR A 636 -0.22 29.35 -1.84
C TYR A 636 -0.18 30.03 -3.21
N LYS A 637 0.09 29.28 -4.28
CA LYS A 637 0.04 29.81 -5.65
C LYS A 637 -1.35 30.32 -6.03
N LYS A 638 -2.41 29.64 -5.60
CA LYS A 638 -3.79 30.11 -5.81
C LYS A 638 -4.13 31.37 -5.01
N LEU A 639 -3.62 31.51 -3.79
CA LEU A 639 -3.86 32.69 -2.95
C LEU A 639 -3.15 33.94 -3.44
N TYR A 640 -1.88 33.80 -3.85
CA TYR A 640 -0.99 34.95 -4.06
C TYR A 640 -0.38 35.05 -5.46
N GLY A 641 -0.63 34.08 -6.36
CA GLY A 641 -0.19 34.09 -7.75
C GLY A 641 1.34 34.14 -7.88
N ASP A 642 1.81 35.00 -8.80
CA ASP A 642 3.23 35.15 -9.17
C ASP A 642 4.12 35.78 -8.07
N LYS A 643 3.51 36.15 -6.93
CA LYS A 643 4.25 36.59 -5.75
C LYS A 643 4.95 35.43 -5.03
N VAL A 644 4.53 34.19 -5.27
CA VAL A 644 5.03 33.02 -4.57
C VAL A 644 6.21 32.39 -5.30
N GLU A 645 7.32 32.26 -4.59
CA GLU A 645 8.50 31.52 -5.04
C GLU A 645 8.73 30.31 -4.15
N ILE A 646 8.70 29.11 -4.74
CA ILE A 646 8.83 27.84 -4.03
C ILE A 646 10.29 27.37 -4.08
N ILE A 647 10.84 27.06 -2.93
CA ILE A 647 12.14 26.44 -2.75
C ILE A 647 11.91 25.09 -2.07
N ASP A 648 11.90 24.02 -2.87
CA ASP A 648 11.67 22.66 -2.39
C ASP A 648 13.00 21.94 -2.15
N LEU A 649 13.21 21.45 -0.92
CA LEU A 649 14.34 20.62 -0.51
C LEU A 649 13.85 19.38 0.26
N THR A 650 12.71 18.81 -0.13
CA THR A 650 12.05 17.72 0.61
C THR A 650 12.70 16.35 0.48
N ASP A 651 13.25 16.02 -0.70
CA ASP A 651 13.82 14.70 -1.00
C ASP A 651 15.22 14.55 -0.38
N VAL A 652 15.29 14.31 0.94
CA VAL A 652 16.55 14.14 1.70
C VAL A 652 16.62 12.75 2.31
N GLU A 653 17.79 12.12 2.19
CA GLU A 653 18.08 10.82 2.79
C GLU A 653 17.83 10.82 4.30
N GLN A 654 17.04 9.87 4.77
CA GLN A 654 16.78 9.66 6.20
C GLN A 654 17.92 8.86 6.83
N GLN A 655 18.25 9.16 8.09
CA GLN A 655 19.14 8.30 8.89
C GLN A 655 18.36 7.10 9.45
N GLY A 656 17.16 7.35 9.96
CA GLY A 656 16.21 6.34 10.41
C GLY A 656 15.43 5.73 9.26
N LYS A 657 14.32 5.05 9.59
CA LYS A 657 13.52 4.33 8.59
C LYS A 657 12.03 4.62 8.71
N ILE A 658 11.36 4.88 7.60
CA ILE A 658 9.91 5.06 7.50
C ILE A 658 9.33 3.91 6.67
N ILE A 659 8.55 3.04 7.31
CA ILE A 659 7.87 1.91 6.67
C ILE A 659 6.39 2.24 6.59
N GLN A 660 5.83 2.28 5.39
CA GLN A 660 4.44 2.63 5.18
C GLN A 660 3.58 1.43 4.76
N TYR A 661 2.56 1.13 5.54
CA TYR A 661 1.57 0.10 5.28
C TYR A 661 0.35 0.69 4.57
N THR A 662 0.15 0.34 3.30
CA THR A 662 -0.83 0.99 2.40
C THR A 662 -2.09 0.16 2.15
N ASN A 663 -2.12 -1.08 2.62
CA ASN A 663 -3.20 -2.05 2.38
C ASN A 663 -4.52 -1.77 3.10
N LYS A 664 -4.54 -0.79 4.00
CA LYS A 664 -5.74 -0.38 4.74
C LYS A 664 -5.91 1.13 4.60
N SER A 665 -7.15 1.56 4.41
CA SER A 665 -7.46 2.98 4.20
C SER A 665 -7.09 3.90 5.36
N CYS A 666 -6.97 3.34 6.56
CA CYS A 666 -6.84 3.97 7.89
C CYS A 666 -7.65 5.25 8.16
N SER A 667 -8.68 5.57 7.36
CA SER A 667 -9.66 6.59 7.70
C SER A 667 -10.43 6.22 8.98
N ARG A 668 -11.12 7.16 9.64
CA ARG A 668 -11.94 6.85 10.83
C ARG A 668 -12.89 5.66 10.60
N ASN A 669 -13.66 5.70 9.51
CA ASN A 669 -14.54 4.58 9.09
C ASN A 669 -13.78 3.28 8.76
N GLY A 670 -12.54 3.42 8.31
CA GLY A 670 -11.63 2.31 8.12
C GLY A 670 -11.21 1.68 9.45
N LEU A 671 -10.68 2.48 10.37
CA LEU A 671 -10.20 2.06 11.68
C LEU A 671 -11.28 1.34 12.49
N ASN A 672 -12.54 1.80 12.44
CA ASN A 672 -13.67 1.08 13.04
C ASN A 672 -13.74 -0.42 12.69
N ARG A 673 -13.17 -0.85 11.55
CA ARG A 673 -13.18 -2.25 11.10
C ARG A 673 -11.93 -3.04 11.46
N TYR A 674 -10.77 -2.40 11.62
CA TYR A 674 -9.49 -3.10 11.74
C TYR A 674 -8.53 -2.52 12.77
N VAL A 675 -8.97 -1.57 13.59
CA VAL A 675 -8.15 -0.96 14.65
C VAL A 675 -7.57 -2.02 15.59
N ASP A 676 -8.33 -3.06 15.96
CA ASP A 676 -7.83 -4.13 16.82
C ASP A 676 -6.68 -4.93 16.18
N SER A 677 -6.77 -5.17 14.87
CA SER A 677 -5.71 -5.86 14.11
C SER A 677 -4.46 -4.99 14.02
N ILE A 678 -4.61 -3.69 13.77
CA ILE A 678 -3.49 -2.75 13.71
C ILE A 678 -2.86 -2.58 15.09
N SER A 679 -3.67 -2.40 16.14
CA SER A 679 -3.20 -2.28 17.53
C SER A 679 -2.35 -3.48 17.95
N LYS A 680 -2.75 -4.70 17.57
CA LYS A 680 -1.94 -5.91 17.79
C LYS A 680 -0.61 -5.91 17.03
N GLN A 681 -0.57 -5.37 15.81
CA GLN A 681 0.65 -5.27 15.00
C GLN A 681 1.61 -4.21 15.54
N VAL A 682 1.06 -3.07 15.97
CA VAL A 682 1.80 -1.94 16.54
C VAL A 682 2.40 -2.30 17.91
N GLY A 683 1.71 -3.10 18.71
CA GLY A 683 2.19 -3.57 20.00
C GLY A 683 2.29 -2.43 21.03
N ASP A 684 3.45 -2.29 21.66
CA ASP A 684 3.69 -1.33 22.75
C ASP A 684 4.34 -0.02 22.25
N LYS A 685 4.53 0.12 20.92
CA LYS A 685 5.09 1.34 20.32
C LYS A 685 4.19 2.55 20.64
N PRO A 686 4.77 3.72 20.93
CA PRO A 686 4.02 4.98 20.99
C PRO A 686 3.22 5.23 19.71
N VAL A 687 1.95 5.62 19.85
CA VAL A 687 1.04 5.81 18.71
C VAL A 687 0.55 7.24 18.60
N ILE A 688 0.75 7.86 17.43
CA ILE A 688 0.07 9.09 17.03
C ILE A 688 -1.10 8.70 16.11
N THR A 689 -2.32 9.11 16.48
CA THR A 689 -3.56 8.80 15.75
C THR A 689 -4.60 9.90 15.93
N PHE A 690 -5.86 9.64 15.60
CA PHE A 690 -6.97 10.55 15.92
C PHE A 690 -7.20 10.61 17.43
N MET A 691 -7.49 11.80 17.96
CA MET A 691 -7.75 11.99 19.39
C MET A 691 -8.78 11.01 19.97
N SER A 692 -9.87 10.74 19.23
CA SER A 692 -10.92 9.80 19.65
C SER A 692 -10.52 8.31 19.58
N TYR A 693 -9.42 7.95 18.91
CA TYR A 693 -8.99 6.56 18.71
C TYR A 693 -7.82 6.13 19.59
N GLY A 694 -7.20 7.06 20.35
CA GLY A 694 -6.05 6.75 21.20
C GLY A 694 -6.31 5.57 22.17
N HIS A 695 -7.52 5.46 22.70
CA HIS A 695 -7.91 4.41 23.65
C HIS A 695 -7.85 2.96 23.09
N HIS A 696 -7.76 2.77 21.77
CA HIS A 696 -7.60 1.44 21.17
C HIS A 696 -6.16 0.92 21.17
N PHE A 697 -5.19 1.79 21.47
CA PHE A 697 -3.77 1.44 21.47
C PHE A 697 -3.26 1.35 22.91
N LYS A 698 -2.26 0.49 23.13
CA LYS A 698 -1.67 0.32 24.46
C LYS A 698 -0.88 1.54 24.94
N ASN A 699 -0.21 2.23 24.01
CA ASN A 699 0.66 3.37 24.31
C ASN A 699 0.34 4.57 23.40
N PRO A 700 -0.84 5.20 23.54
CA PRO A 700 -1.18 6.39 22.77
C PRO A 700 -0.42 7.61 23.28
N VAL A 701 0.14 8.41 22.36
CA VAL A 701 0.71 9.71 22.70
C VAL A 701 -0.45 10.68 22.96
N LYS A 702 -0.65 11.07 24.22
CA LYS A 702 -1.84 11.86 24.63
C LYS A 702 -1.83 13.29 24.10
N GLU A 703 -0.65 13.91 24.03
CA GLU A 703 -0.48 15.32 23.67
C GLU A 703 -0.43 15.55 22.15
N MET A 704 -0.16 14.50 21.36
CA MET A 704 0.04 14.59 19.91
C MET A 704 -0.99 13.74 19.17
N TYR A 705 -1.78 14.37 18.29
CA TYR A 705 -2.79 13.71 17.47
C TYR A 705 -2.94 14.43 16.12
N PHE A 706 -3.61 13.82 15.15
CA PHE A 706 -3.84 14.49 13.85
C PHE A 706 -4.55 15.83 14.03
N GLY A 707 -3.94 16.91 13.51
CA GLY A 707 -4.36 18.30 13.71
C GLY A 707 -3.68 19.01 14.89
N ASN A 708 -2.91 18.31 15.72
CA ASN A 708 -2.11 18.85 16.83
C ASN A 708 -0.76 18.12 16.93
N CYS A 709 0.13 18.36 15.96
CA CYS A 709 1.48 17.78 15.92
C CYS A 709 2.60 18.83 15.86
N SER A 710 2.27 20.12 15.78
CA SER A 710 3.24 21.22 15.67
C SER A 710 3.84 21.58 17.02
N GLY A 711 5.14 21.91 17.04
CA GLY A 711 5.82 22.44 18.23
C GLY A 711 6.24 21.43 19.29
N TYR A 712 6.01 20.12 19.10
CA TYR A 712 6.38 19.11 20.11
C TYR A 712 7.68 18.36 19.79
N ASN A 713 8.50 18.15 20.84
CA ASN A 713 9.83 17.52 20.75
C ASN A 713 9.93 16.16 21.48
N GLY A 714 8.92 15.75 22.25
CA GLY A 714 8.97 14.60 23.17
C GLY A 714 9.13 13.21 22.52
N MET A 715 8.96 13.11 21.20
CA MET A 715 9.04 11.86 20.41
C MET A 715 10.33 11.71 19.60
N SER A 716 11.24 12.69 19.69
CA SER A 716 12.51 12.68 18.96
C SER A 716 13.34 11.44 19.27
N GLY A 717 13.81 10.74 18.23
CA GLY A 717 14.68 9.57 18.35
C GLY A 717 14.00 8.30 18.89
N LYS A 718 12.67 8.30 19.02
CA LYS A 718 11.90 7.13 19.46
C LYS A 718 11.20 6.47 18.28
N ASP A 719 11.24 5.15 18.24
CA ASP A 719 10.36 4.37 17.36
C ASP A 719 8.89 4.69 17.68
N LEU A 720 8.09 4.92 16.66
CA LEU A 720 6.67 5.24 16.82
C LEU A 720 5.83 4.70 15.68
N ALA A 721 4.54 4.53 15.93
CA ALA A 721 3.56 4.23 14.90
C ALA A 721 2.67 5.46 14.64
N VAL A 722 2.48 5.79 13.38
CA VAL A 722 1.47 6.78 12.95
C VAL A 722 0.32 6.00 12.34
N VAL A 723 -0.87 6.07 12.94
CA VAL A 723 -2.01 5.24 12.52
C VAL A 723 -3.19 6.11 12.12
N GLY A 724 -3.40 6.28 10.82
CA GLY A 724 -4.57 6.96 10.28
C GLY A 724 -4.35 7.60 8.92
N THR A 725 -5.44 7.85 8.21
CA THR A 725 -5.47 8.74 7.03
C THR A 725 -6.39 9.91 7.36
N PRO A 726 -5.83 11.10 7.70
CA PRO A 726 -6.56 12.21 8.31
C PRO A 726 -7.40 13.00 7.30
N HIS A 727 -8.48 12.39 6.79
CA HIS A 727 -9.53 13.15 6.12
C HIS A 727 -10.12 14.18 7.10
N ARG A 728 -10.07 15.45 6.71
CA ARG A 728 -10.67 16.59 7.41
C ARG A 728 -12.16 16.69 7.10
N ASN A 729 -12.85 17.61 7.76
CA ASN A 729 -14.27 17.83 7.46
C ASN A 729 -14.42 18.35 6.02
N ASN A 730 -15.38 17.83 5.26
CA ASN A 730 -15.63 18.28 3.89
C ASN A 730 -15.86 19.79 3.80
N VAL A 731 -16.48 20.39 4.83
CA VAL A 731 -16.64 21.85 4.96
C VAL A 731 -15.32 22.59 4.79
N GLU A 732 -14.22 22.07 5.34
CA GLU A 732 -12.90 22.70 5.24
C GLU A 732 -12.41 22.75 3.81
N TYR A 733 -12.53 21.63 3.08
CA TYR A 733 -12.11 21.55 1.68
C TYR A 733 -12.95 22.47 0.79
N LEU A 734 -14.26 22.47 1.00
CA LEU A 734 -15.22 23.25 0.21
C LEU A 734 -15.01 24.76 0.42
N LEU A 735 -14.97 25.23 1.67
CA LEU A 735 -14.74 26.65 1.98
C LEU A 735 -13.37 27.12 1.49
N THR A 736 -12.33 26.30 1.67
CA THR A 736 -10.99 26.58 1.12
C THR A 736 -11.05 26.73 -0.39
N ALA A 737 -11.66 25.78 -1.10
CA ALA A 737 -11.78 25.82 -2.56
C ALA A 737 -12.47 27.09 -3.05
N LYS A 738 -13.55 27.52 -2.38
CA LYS A 738 -14.25 28.76 -2.75
C LYS A 738 -13.40 30.01 -2.53
N VAL A 739 -12.65 30.07 -1.44
CA VAL A 739 -11.70 31.17 -1.18
C VAL A 739 -10.60 31.23 -2.24
N LEU A 740 -10.16 30.07 -2.76
CA LEU A 740 -9.17 29.98 -3.84
C LEU A 740 -9.75 30.26 -5.23
N GLY A 741 -11.04 30.61 -5.33
CA GLY A 741 -11.71 30.88 -6.60
C GLY A 741 -11.95 29.63 -7.45
N VAL A 742 -11.95 28.43 -6.85
CA VAL A 742 -12.29 27.19 -7.55
C VAL A 742 -13.80 27.17 -7.77
N ASP A 743 -14.22 27.04 -9.03
CA ASP A 743 -15.62 26.88 -9.38
C ASP A 743 -15.97 25.39 -9.46
N TYR A 744 -16.94 24.96 -8.67
CA TYR A 744 -17.39 23.58 -8.64
C TYR A 744 -18.89 23.54 -8.34
N LYS A 745 -19.58 22.51 -8.87
CA LYS A 745 -21.01 22.31 -8.66
C LYS A 745 -21.24 21.40 -7.45
N THR A 746 -22.44 21.44 -6.88
CA THR A 746 -22.83 20.54 -5.78
C THR A 746 -22.67 19.06 -6.14
N THR A 747 -22.85 18.69 -7.41
CA THR A 747 -22.60 17.33 -7.93
C THR A 747 -21.14 16.88 -7.77
N ASP A 748 -20.22 17.84 -7.79
CA ASP A 748 -18.77 17.60 -7.77
C ASP A 748 -18.21 17.46 -6.35
N THR A 749 -19.08 17.64 -5.34
CA THR A 749 -18.76 17.49 -3.91
C THR A 749 -18.79 16.05 -3.43
N THR A 750 -19.08 15.11 -4.33
CA THR A 750 -19.07 13.68 -4.02
C THR A 750 -17.63 13.15 -4.06
N MET A 751 -17.33 12.24 -3.14
CA MET A 751 -16.03 11.55 -3.08
C MET A 751 -16.21 10.11 -3.50
N SER A 752 -15.31 9.63 -4.35
CA SER A 752 -15.31 8.26 -4.84
C SER A 752 -13.90 7.69 -4.83
N TYR A 753 -13.79 6.35 -4.91
CA TYR A 753 -12.50 5.70 -5.10
C TYR A 753 -12.09 5.76 -6.56
N GLN A 754 -10.99 6.43 -6.84
CA GLN A 754 -10.46 6.66 -8.18
C GLN A 754 -8.95 6.43 -8.21
N ASN A 755 -8.43 6.03 -9.36
CA ASN A 755 -6.99 5.94 -9.60
C ASN A 755 -6.49 7.35 -9.92
N ILE A 756 -5.58 7.85 -9.11
CA ILE A 756 -5.06 9.21 -9.20
C ILE A 756 -3.55 9.20 -9.30
N GLU A 757 -2.99 10.28 -9.85
CA GLU A 757 -1.56 10.53 -9.85
C GLU A 757 -1.28 11.76 -8.99
N TYR A 758 -0.42 11.61 -7.98
CA TYR A 758 -0.10 12.67 -7.04
C TYR A 758 1.32 12.48 -6.49
N ASN A 759 2.11 13.56 -6.54
CA ASN A 759 3.45 13.64 -5.97
C ASN A 759 4.45 12.53 -6.40
N GLY A 760 4.34 12.05 -7.65
CA GLY A 760 5.19 10.98 -8.19
C GLY A 760 4.68 9.56 -7.93
N PHE A 761 3.45 9.42 -7.43
CA PHE A 761 2.79 8.13 -7.21
C PHE A 761 1.51 8.01 -8.01
N LYS A 762 1.16 6.78 -8.38
CA LYS A 762 -0.15 6.38 -8.89
C LYS A 762 -0.76 5.35 -7.94
N PHE A 763 -1.94 5.65 -7.43
CA PHE A 763 -2.62 4.83 -6.41
C PHE A 763 -4.13 5.07 -6.41
N LYS A 764 -4.88 4.14 -5.82
CA LYS A 764 -6.34 4.26 -5.67
C LYS A 764 -6.71 4.91 -4.35
N PHE A 765 -7.41 6.04 -4.41
CA PHE A 765 -7.75 6.82 -3.22
C PHE A 765 -9.19 7.32 -3.24
N ASN A 766 -9.78 7.50 -2.04
CA ASN A 766 -11.12 8.08 -1.92
C ASN A 766 -10.99 9.61 -1.86
N CYS A 767 -11.34 10.27 -2.95
CA CYS A 767 -11.19 11.71 -3.09
C CYS A 767 -12.28 12.32 -3.97
N PHE A 768 -12.35 13.66 -3.98
CA PHE A 768 -13.26 14.40 -4.82
C PHE A 768 -13.00 14.15 -6.31
N ASP A 769 -14.08 14.06 -7.10
CA ASP A 769 -13.97 13.87 -8.54
C ASP A 769 -13.38 15.12 -9.23
N HIS A 770 -13.70 16.32 -8.70
CA HIS A 770 -13.12 17.58 -9.15
C HIS A 770 -11.63 17.70 -8.80
N GLU A 771 -10.80 17.98 -9.80
CA GLU A 771 -9.34 17.95 -9.68
C GLU A 771 -8.78 18.97 -8.67
N GLU A 772 -9.20 20.24 -8.73
CA GLU A 772 -8.67 21.26 -7.81
C GLU A 772 -9.09 21.03 -6.36
N LEU A 773 -10.35 20.62 -6.13
CA LEU A 773 -10.85 20.25 -4.82
C LEU A 773 -10.13 19.01 -4.27
N ARG A 774 -9.86 18.03 -5.15
CA ARG A 774 -9.01 16.87 -4.84
C ARG A 774 -7.60 17.31 -4.44
N ASN A 775 -6.96 18.23 -5.17
CA ASN A 775 -5.60 18.69 -4.84
C ASN A 775 -5.54 19.36 -3.47
N ILE A 776 -6.55 20.17 -3.11
CA ILE A 776 -6.68 20.75 -1.76
C ILE A 776 -6.79 19.63 -0.71
N GLN A 777 -7.66 18.64 -0.96
CA GLN A 777 -7.85 17.51 -0.06
C GLN A 777 -6.54 16.73 0.18
N LEU A 778 -5.86 16.34 -0.90
CA LEU A 778 -4.63 15.56 -0.84
C LEU A 778 -3.51 16.34 -0.13
N ALA A 779 -3.37 17.63 -0.40
CA ALA A 779 -2.35 18.47 0.21
C ALA A 779 -2.53 18.63 1.73
N LEU A 780 -3.76 18.81 2.20
CA LEU A 780 -4.05 18.91 3.64
C LEU A 780 -3.85 17.57 4.36
N ILE A 781 -4.23 16.45 3.74
CA ILE A 781 -3.96 15.10 4.28
C ILE A 781 -2.45 14.85 4.37
N GLN A 782 -1.70 15.19 3.33
CA GLN A 782 -0.24 15.06 3.30
C GLN A 782 0.40 15.87 4.42
N SER A 783 -0.05 17.11 4.64
CA SER A 783 0.44 17.99 5.70
C SER A 783 0.31 17.34 7.08
N ASP A 784 -0.88 16.86 7.44
CA ASP A 784 -1.12 16.23 8.74
C ASP A 784 -0.26 14.95 8.92
N LEU A 785 -0.07 14.17 7.85
CA LEU A 785 0.76 12.95 7.89
C LEU A 785 2.26 13.27 8.04
N ILE A 786 2.80 14.23 7.27
CA ILE A 786 4.22 14.62 7.36
C ILE A 786 4.54 15.16 8.75
N GLN A 787 3.66 15.99 9.34
CA GLN A 787 3.88 16.51 10.69
C GLN A 787 3.95 15.38 11.74
N ALA A 788 3.05 14.39 11.64
CA ALA A 788 3.00 13.26 12.56
C ALA A 788 4.22 12.35 12.42
N VAL A 789 4.58 11.95 11.20
CA VAL A 789 5.77 11.11 10.92
C VAL A 789 7.05 11.83 11.36
N GLY A 790 7.14 13.12 11.08
CA GLY A 790 8.30 13.95 11.42
C GLY A 790 8.57 14.12 12.92
N ARG A 791 7.65 13.69 13.81
CA ARG A 791 7.85 13.76 15.26
C ARG A 791 8.98 12.85 15.76
N ALA A 792 9.27 11.76 15.04
CA ALA A 792 10.41 10.89 15.34
C ALA A 792 11.76 11.54 15.00
N ARG A 793 11.77 12.52 14.09
CA ARG A 793 13.00 13.15 13.55
C ARG A 793 13.96 12.14 12.93
N THR A 794 13.43 11.23 12.11
CA THR A 794 14.18 10.19 11.36
C THR A 794 15.30 10.76 10.50
N LEU A 795 15.25 12.04 10.13
CA LEU A 795 16.31 12.69 9.37
C LEU A 795 17.67 12.69 10.11
N ARG A 796 17.67 12.66 11.46
CA ARG A 796 18.90 12.75 12.29
C ARG A 796 18.98 11.70 13.39
N THR A 797 18.10 10.70 13.35
CA THR A 797 18.00 9.68 14.40
C THR A 797 17.74 8.34 13.75
N ASP A 798 18.19 7.26 14.39
CA ASP A 798 17.97 5.89 13.90
C ASP A 798 16.55 5.36 14.16
N ALA A 799 15.60 6.26 14.47
CA ALA A 799 14.23 5.89 14.80
C ALA A 799 13.52 5.26 13.60
N GLN A 800 12.68 4.26 13.88
CA GLN A 800 11.78 3.67 12.91
C GLN A 800 10.34 4.19 13.09
N VAL A 801 9.74 4.70 12.02
CA VAL A 801 8.32 5.06 11.97
C VAL A 801 7.54 4.04 11.15
N ASP A 802 6.56 3.40 11.77
CA ASP A 802 5.58 2.57 11.07
C ASP A 802 4.33 3.42 10.75
N LEU A 803 4.15 3.81 9.50
CA LEU A 803 3.01 4.59 9.03
C LEU A 803 1.92 3.67 8.48
N TYR A 804 0.75 3.64 9.11
CA TYR A 804 -0.43 2.92 8.63
C TYR A 804 -1.39 3.89 7.93
N SER A 805 -1.21 4.06 6.62
CA SER A 805 -2.05 4.91 5.77
C SER A 805 -1.96 4.47 4.30
N ASN A 806 -3.08 4.48 3.59
CA ASN A 806 -3.13 4.25 2.13
C ASN A 806 -2.79 5.50 1.29
N PHE A 807 -2.38 6.61 1.91
CA PHE A 807 -1.90 7.80 1.21
C PHE A 807 -0.37 7.80 1.16
N PRO A 808 0.26 7.45 0.03
CA PRO A 808 1.72 7.30 -0.06
C PRO A 808 2.46 8.62 0.17
N LEU A 809 3.57 8.56 0.92
CA LEU A 809 4.46 9.70 1.15
C LEU A 809 5.82 9.49 0.49
N ARG A 810 6.41 10.56 -0.07
CA ARG A 810 7.77 10.53 -0.65
C ARG A 810 8.86 10.23 0.38
N ILE A 811 8.63 10.57 1.64
CA ILE A 811 9.57 10.32 2.73
C ILE A 811 9.63 8.85 3.18
N SER A 812 8.77 7.98 2.63
CA SER A 812 8.72 6.56 2.99
C SER A 812 9.82 5.78 2.27
N ASP A 813 10.61 5.01 3.01
CA ASP A 813 11.68 4.16 2.46
C ASP A 813 11.15 2.85 1.87
N GLU A 814 10.02 2.36 2.42
CA GLU A 814 9.45 1.06 2.05
C GLU A 814 7.91 1.13 2.10
N PHE A 815 7.26 0.68 1.02
CA PHE A 815 5.81 0.45 1.00
C PHE A 815 5.51 -1.03 1.21
N ARG A 816 4.67 -1.34 2.20
CA ARG A 816 4.17 -2.68 2.51
C ARG A 816 2.68 -2.76 2.18
N TYR A 817 2.40 -3.56 1.15
CA TYR A 817 1.06 -3.90 0.73
C TYR A 817 0.65 -5.26 1.31
#